data_AF-A0AA36G0W2-F1
#
_entry.id   AF-A0AA36G0W2-F1
#
_cell.length_a   1.000
_cell.length_b   1.000
_cell.length_c   1.000
_cell.angle_alpha   90.00
_cell.angle_beta   90.00
_cell.angle_gamma   90.00
#
_symmetry.space_group_name_H-M   'P 1'
#
loop_
_entity.id
_entity.type
_entity.pdbx_description
1 polymer ?
#
loop_
_entity_poly.entity_id
_entity_poly.type
_entity_poly.pdbx_seq_one_letter_code
_entity_poly.pdbx_strand_id
1 'polypeptide(L)'
;MDGFLTEMGPFRPTKDNGSSLVENVYSWNKLANMLYLESPRDIGYSYRDKTAPKDTLYNDDKTAVDNVLALQAFFARFPEYKNRDFYVTGESYGGVYVPTLTNLLVKMIQNGTLPYVKLIGMAVGNGALNRMDLVNSGLDLVYYRGIIGKSEFDAMQECCQAPQELSAPLQMCNFSQYVNIDDYGNAVVVNYTDPVKLRCSQRTVKYGQDLVWSTLNNVYNTWADCYTQSPDSMDMGEKLEQLVRQHPYLKLFANSIDYQMFSNGQNPFVDQGSQGTSTSTDSVGGFSCYAQAAATAYMNRQDVKKALHIPDGLPAWQLCNDDINAIYYKQQHPDMMPVFQEMFDSGYPLRFLIYNGDADMACQFMGDQWFIERFIAKNMIPTTSLRQVWNYTRTTDFMPRIGGFAKTFALNNMTVDLLTVRGAGHMVPTDRPGPAFQMLQNYLGKSNYTSIASIDYAPKPLLPQYQPPPTKTWTRKQADRVWDLPGITYNLNFKQYSGYLSGVAGNYLHYWLVESQGNPKTDPLVLWLNGGPGCSSLGGMLTELGPFHPNPDGKTLFENVFSWNKVANVLFLEGPRNVGFSVQNRSINPDEDYNDDRTANDNYLALKDFLTAYPEYVNRPFYVTGESYGGVYVPTLTSLLIDKIQSGDLVGLNLAGMAVGNGELSALKQVNSIISMLYFHGIYGKSDYDQLQKCCNNTGDPTWFEYCDFSQFITLDSAGNAQAKVANDPCGTQVADLGQMRVWTSINDVYNIYQDCYQTTSTMLGTRMFRPHKEAIQRHLEQKVFVDQGFAIFSYTINDIYMQQHNDTGSVFDHIVKSGYPLRMLIYNGDVDQACNFLGDQWFVEELATRQNFAVAKARKEWRYMAQIAGYVKQFSYGSGSIDVLTVKGAGHFVPTDRPGPALQMIANFLRGQDYSNKLIVSKSLTSLTRGYQNAERTAQASNYSAPTVTRPKSPISAHYGKKMDMHLGAAKAARGVKLELPILDIPPPAPTTRDQDRIDASQLPGLTFTPTFQMYSGYLDASKGNHLFYWYVESQNQPSTDPIVLWLNGGPGCSSLGGFFQELGPLRNNPDGTTLFENIYAWNKYANVLFLEAPRGVGFSYRSNDVDPDTMYNDTYTANDNVLGLASFFQKFTDLQNRPFYITGESYGGVYIPTLTDALIKGIQAGTYSYIKLAGVAIGNGILSEIKQINSAVSLTYFKGLHDKA
;
A
#
# COMPACT_ATOMS: atom_id res chain seq x y z
N MET A 1 -21.73 30.46 -3.76
CA MET A 1 -22.64 29.29 -3.63
C MET A 1 -21.97 28.09 -2.95
N ASP A 2 -20.72 28.21 -2.48
CA ASP A 2 -20.00 27.15 -1.77
C ASP A 2 -20.75 26.74 -0.48
N GLY A 3 -20.96 27.71 0.43
CA GLY A 3 -21.81 27.57 1.61
C GLY A 3 -23.21 26.96 1.41
N PHE A 4 -23.74 26.99 0.18
CA PHE A 4 -25.04 26.40 -0.18
C PHE A 4 -24.97 24.90 -0.53
N LEU A 5 -23.88 24.41 -1.13
CA LEU A 5 -23.76 23.01 -1.56
C LEU A 5 -22.76 22.18 -0.78
N THR A 6 -21.77 22.79 -0.14
CA THR A 6 -20.68 22.07 0.53
C THR A 6 -20.80 22.14 2.06
N GLU A 7 -21.36 23.24 2.57
CA GLU A 7 -21.34 23.54 4.01
C GLU A 7 -22.72 23.38 4.69
N MET A 8 -23.49 24.48 4.79
CA MET A 8 -24.70 24.61 5.60
C MET A 8 -26.01 24.66 4.82
N GLY A 9 -25.96 24.66 3.48
CA GLY A 9 -27.17 24.67 2.66
C GLY A 9 -27.92 23.33 2.67
N PRO A 10 -29.09 23.28 2.01
CA PRO A 10 -30.06 22.19 2.15
C PRO A 10 -29.62 20.87 1.50
N PHE A 11 -28.63 20.91 0.62
CA PHE A 11 -28.20 19.77 -0.17
C PHE A 11 -26.69 19.64 -0.24
N ARG A 12 -26.21 18.42 -0.49
CA ARG A 12 -24.81 18.13 -0.81
C ARG A 12 -24.69 17.34 -2.11
N PRO A 13 -23.71 17.64 -2.97
CA PRO A 13 -23.46 16.83 -4.16
C PRO A 13 -22.88 15.47 -3.75
N THR A 14 -23.24 14.42 -4.49
CA THR A 14 -22.69 13.07 -4.23
C THR A 14 -21.38 12.84 -5.01
N LYS A 15 -20.72 11.70 -4.75
CA LYS A 15 -19.43 11.30 -5.33
C LYS A 15 -19.47 11.08 -6.85
N ASP A 16 -20.65 11.09 -7.46
CA ASP A 16 -20.86 10.92 -8.91
C ASP A 16 -20.53 12.18 -9.74
N ASN A 17 -19.51 12.94 -9.33
CA ASN A 17 -19.19 14.28 -9.85
C ASN A 17 -20.36 15.26 -9.76
N GLY A 18 -21.20 15.13 -8.72
CA GLY A 18 -22.36 16.01 -8.52
C GLY A 18 -23.45 15.77 -9.58
N SER A 19 -23.58 14.56 -10.11
CA SER A 19 -24.72 14.20 -10.96
C SER A 19 -26.03 14.17 -10.16
N SER A 20 -25.93 13.94 -8.84
CA SER A 20 -27.06 13.93 -7.91
C SER A 20 -26.78 14.75 -6.64
N LEU A 21 -27.87 15.14 -5.95
CA LEU A 21 -27.85 15.81 -4.66
C LEU A 21 -28.51 14.92 -3.59
N VAL A 22 -27.98 14.95 -2.37
CA VAL A 22 -28.58 14.36 -1.16
C VAL A 22 -28.91 15.45 -0.14
N GLU A 23 -29.86 15.18 0.77
CA GLU A 23 -30.19 16.13 1.84
C GLU A 23 -28.99 16.36 2.77
N ASN A 24 -28.70 17.62 3.09
CA ASN A 24 -27.87 17.97 4.23
C ASN A 24 -28.72 17.98 5.51
N VAL A 25 -28.62 16.91 6.30
CA VAL A 25 -29.44 16.77 7.52
C VAL A 25 -29.14 17.86 8.56
N TYR A 26 -27.96 18.48 8.50
CA TYR A 26 -27.51 19.59 9.34
C TYR A 26 -27.65 20.96 8.66
N SER A 27 -28.53 21.08 7.67
CA SER A 27 -28.74 22.34 6.97
C SER A 27 -29.27 23.43 7.88
N TRP A 28 -28.65 24.61 7.85
CA TRP A 28 -29.10 25.79 8.58
C TRP A 28 -30.49 26.27 8.12
N ASN A 29 -30.93 25.87 6.92
CA ASN A 29 -32.29 26.09 6.43
C ASN A 29 -33.38 25.45 7.31
N LYS A 30 -33.03 24.48 8.16
CA LYS A 30 -33.96 23.91 9.15
C LYS A 30 -34.23 24.85 10.33
N LEU A 31 -33.38 25.86 10.53
CA LEU A 31 -33.48 26.84 11.63
C LEU A 31 -33.94 28.22 11.15
N ALA A 32 -33.51 28.63 9.95
CA ALA A 32 -33.78 29.96 9.41
C ALA A 32 -33.98 29.94 7.89
N ASN A 33 -34.64 30.97 7.35
CA ASN A 33 -34.60 31.21 5.92
C ASN A 33 -33.22 31.76 5.57
N MET A 34 -32.44 31.04 4.77
CA MET A 34 -31.08 31.44 4.38
C MET A 34 -31.10 32.20 3.06
N LEU A 35 -30.49 33.39 3.06
CA LEU A 35 -30.19 34.16 1.86
C LEU A 35 -28.67 34.13 1.62
N TYR A 36 -28.25 33.59 0.47
CA TYR A 36 -26.84 33.53 0.08
C TYR A 36 -26.54 34.66 -0.90
N LEU A 37 -25.58 35.50 -0.55
CA LEU A 37 -25.10 36.60 -1.40
C LEU A 37 -23.66 36.31 -1.82
N GLU A 38 -23.42 36.17 -3.12
CA GLU A 38 -22.06 36.06 -3.66
C GLU A 38 -21.45 37.46 -3.75
N SER A 39 -20.38 37.69 -2.99
CA SER A 39 -19.72 38.99 -2.81
C SER A 39 -18.20 38.86 -2.87
N PRO A 40 -17.46 39.77 -3.53
CA PRO A 40 -17.95 40.98 -4.22
C PRO A 40 -18.67 40.64 -5.54
N ARG A 41 -19.24 41.64 -6.22
CA ARG A 41 -19.83 41.46 -7.55
C ARG A 41 -18.82 40.84 -8.55
N ASP A 42 -19.34 40.25 -9.63
CA ASP A 42 -18.56 39.56 -10.68
C ASP A 42 -17.89 38.25 -10.23
N ILE A 43 -18.40 37.63 -9.16
CA ILE A 43 -18.04 36.27 -8.73
C ILE A 43 -19.25 35.34 -8.84
N GLY A 44 -19.00 34.05 -9.09
CA GLY A 44 -20.04 33.05 -9.25
C GLY A 44 -21.02 33.44 -10.36
N TYR A 45 -22.30 33.59 -10.01
CA TYR A 45 -23.35 34.07 -10.91
C TYR A 45 -23.78 35.52 -10.65
N SER A 46 -23.17 36.21 -9.69
CA SER A 46 -23.34 37.66 -9.54
C SER A 46 -22.59 38.37 -10.67
N TYR A 47 -23.28 39.16 -11.50
CA TYR A 47 -22.69 39.86 -12.64
C TYR A 47 -23.16 41.31 -12.74
N ARG A 48 -22.40 42.11 -13.47
CA ARG A 48 -22.80 43.45 -13.91
C ARG A 48 -23.21 43.46 -15.39
N ASP A 49 -24.24 44.25 -15.72
CA ASP A 49 -24.62 44.49 -17.11
C ASP A 49 -23.43 45.04 -17.92
N LYS A 50 -23.15 44.42 -19.07
CA LYS A 50 -22.05 44.80 -19.96
C LYS A 50 -22.17 46.23 -20.50
N THR A 51 -23.39 46.78 -20.48
CA THR A 51 -23.70 48.15 -20.92
C THR A 51 -23.61 49.19 -19.79
N ALA A 52 -23.41 48.77 -18.54
CA ALA A 52 -23.24 49.70 -17.41
C ALA A 52 -21.87 50.41 -17.47
N PRO A 53 -21.75 51.65 -16.95
CA PRO A 53 -20.49 52.37 -16.87
C PRO A 53 -19.37 51.54 -16.22
N LYS A 54 -18.13 51.68 -16.69
CA LYS A 54 -16.98 50.96 -16.12
C LYS A 54 -16.78 51.37 -14.65
N ASP A 55 -16.88 50.40 -13.76
CA ASP A 55 -16.72 50.51 -12.31
C ASP A 55 -15.65 49.47 -11.95
N THR A 56 -14.43 49.95 -11.77
CA THR A 56 -13.25 49.13 -11.47
C THR A 56 -12.94 49.08 -9.98
N LEU A 57 -13.84 49.60 -9.14
CA LEU A 57 -13.62 49.65 -7.70
C LEU A 57 -14.12 48.36 -7.04
N TYR A 58 -13.18 47.53 -6.60
CA TYR A 58 -13.43 46.34 -5.80
C TYR A 58 -12.78 46.57 -4.43
N ASN A 59 -13.57 46.85 -3.40
CA ASN A 59 -13.09 47.07 -2.03
C ASN A 59 -14.21 46.82 -1.00
N ASP A 60 -13.86 46.86 0.29
CA ASP A 60 -14.74 46.44 1.39
C ASP A 60 -16.01 47.29 1.50
N ASP A 61 -15.84 48.61 1.47
CA ASP A 61 -16.96 49.54 1.62
C ASP A 61 -17.91 49.45 0.41
N LYS A 62 -17.36 49.32 -0.81
CA LYS A 62 -18.18 49.16 -2.02
C LYS A 62 -18.95 47.85 -2.01
N THR A 63 -18.33 46.78 -1.52
CA THR A 63 -18.98 45.47 -1.37
C THR A 63 -20.14 45.54 -0.37
N ALA A 64 -19.95 46.23 0.77
CA ALA A 64 -21.03 46.45 1.74
C ALA A 64 -22.19 47.25 1.14
N VAL A 65 -21.90 48.29 0.35
CA VAL A 65 -22.92 49.07 -0.38
C VAL A 65 -23.67 48.20 -1.38
N ASP A 66 -22.97 47.44 -2.23
CA ASP A 66 -23.59 46.57 -3.23
C ASP A 66 -24.50 45.53 -2.58
N ASN A 67 -24.08 44.97 -1.44
CA ASN A 67 -24.88 44.02 -0.66
C ASN A 67 -26.13 44.66 -0.04
N VAL A 68 -26.03 45.88 0.50
CA VAL A 68 -27.20 46.61 1.01
C VAL A 68 -28.20 46.94 -0.11
N LEU A 69 -27.73 47.30 -1.30
CA LEU A 69 -28.59 47.55 -2.45
C LEU A 69 -29.28 46.27 -2.92
N ALA A 70 -28.56 45.14 -2.93
CA ALA A 70 -29.15 43.83 -3.21
C ALA A 70 -30.21 43.44 -2.16
N LEU A 71 -29.96 43.70 -0.87
CA LEU A 71 -30.93 43.48 0.21
C LEU A 71 -32.17 44.38 0.08
N GLN A 72 -31.99 45.66 -0.29
CA GLN A 72 -33.09 46.57 -0.59
C GLN A 72 -33.98 46.01 -1.71
N ALA A 73 -33.37 45.57 -2.81
CA ALA A 73 -34.09 44.95 -3.92
C ALA A 73 -34.77 43.64 -3.50
N PHE A 74 -34.13 42.83 -2.66
CA PHE A 74 -34.71 41.60 -2.11
C PHE A 74 -35.97 41.90 -1.29
N PHE A 75 -35.92 42.81 -0.32
CA PHE A 75 -37.10 43.15 0.49
C PHE A 75 -38.19 43.86 -0.32
N ALA A 76 -37.83 44.57 -1.38
CA ALA A 76 -38.82 45.13 -2.30
C ALA A 76 -39.56 44.01 -3.08
N ARG A 77 -38.83 42.98 -3.51
CA ARG A 77 -39.37 41.85 -4.28
C ARG A 77 -40.10 40.82 -3.40
N PHE A 78 -39.66 40.66 -2.15
CA PHE A 78 -40.20 39.69 -1.18
C PHE A 78 -40.63 40.41 0.11
N PRO A 79 -41.71 41.22 0.06
CA PRO A 79 -42.15 42.03 1.19
C PRO A 79 -42.56 41.21 2.43
N GLU A 80 -42.88 39.92 2.29
CA GLU A 80 -43.23 38.99 3.37
C GLU A 80 -42.11 38.72 4.38
N TYR A 81 -40.86 39.07 4.03
CA TYR A 81 -39.71 38.97 4.93
C TYR A 81 -39.41 40.27 5.68
N LYS A 82 -40.09 41.38 5.37
CA LYS A 82 -39.95 42.63 6.12
C LYS A 82 -40.32 42.42 7.58
N ASN A 83 -39.61 43.12 8.47
CA ASN A 83 -39.78 43.11 9.93
C ASN A 83 -39.50 41.76 10.63
N ARG A 84 -39.04 40.74 9.91
CA ARG A 84 -38.58 39.49 10.52
C ARG A 84 -37.18 39.66 11.09
N ASP A 85 -36.88 38.89 12.14
CA ASP A 85 -35.54 38.83 12.73
C ASP A 85 -34.51 38.53 11.62
N PHE A 86 -33.54 39.42 11.47
CA PHE A 86 -32.54 39.37 10.44
C PHE A 86 -31.15 39.27 11.06
N TYR A 87 -30.36 38.32 10.58
CA TYR A 87 -28.99 38.07 11.01
C TYR A 87 -28.08 38.09 9.80
N VAL A 88 -26.88 38.65 9.96
CA VAL A 88 -25.84 38.63 8.93
C VAL A 88 -24.77 37.64 9.34
N THR A 89 -24.46 36.67 8.48
CA THR A 89 -23.44 35.67 8.78
C THR A 89 -22.48 35.50 7.61
N GLY A 90 -21.24 35.12 7.92
CA GLY A 90 -20.20 34.84 6.94
C GLY A 90 -18.98 34.22 7.61
N GLU A 91 -18.00 33.83 6.81
CA GLU A 91 -16.78 33.18 7.29
C GLU A 91 -15.54 33.67 6.55
N SER A 92 -14.35 33.37 7.07
CA SER A 92 -13.08 33.76 6.46
C SER A 92 -12.97 35.28 6.34
N TYR A 93 -12.81 35.82 5.13
CA TYR A 93 -12.89 37.25 4.84
C TYR A 93 -14.28 37.86 5.13
N GLY A 94 -15.28 37.03 5.41
CA GLY A 94 -16.53 37.40 6.08
C GLY A 94 -16.30 38.14 7.40
N GLY A 95 -15.15 37.98 8.05
CA GLY A 95 -14.73 38.83 9.18
C GLY A 95 -14.64 40.32 8.86
N VAL A 96 -14.53 40.70 7.58
CA VAL A 96 -14.61 42.10 7.12
C VAL A 96 -15.98 42.42 6.51
N TYR A 97 -16.51 41.53 5.65
CA TYR A 97 -17.80 41.77 4.97
C TYR A 97 -19.00 41.82 5.93
N VAL A 98 -19.03 40.96 6.94
CA VAL A 98 -20.16 40.88 7.87
C VAL A 98 -20.22 42.14 8.74
N PRO A 99 -19.13 42.60 9.40
CA PRO A 99 -19.22 43.79 10.24
C PRO A 99 -19.40 45.08 9.43
N THR A 100 -18.79 45.23 8.25
CA THR A 100 -18.98 46.42 7.40
C THR A 100 -20.43 46.54 6.91
N LEU A 101 -21.02 45.44 6.43
CA LEU A 101 -22.43 45.39 6.05
C LEU A 101 -23.36 45.63 7.26
N THR A 102 -23.07 45.00 8.40
CA THR A 102 -23.87 45.16 9.63
C THR A 102 -23.84 46.62 10.11
N ASN A 103 -22.68 47.26 10.13
CA ASN A 103 -22.53 48.67 10.50
C ASN A 103 -23.32 49.59 9.54
N LEU A 104 -23.25 49.33 8.23
CA LEU A 104 -24.01 50.09 7.24
C LEU A 104 -25.53 49.90 7.42
N LEU A 105 -25.99 48.68 7.68
CA LEU A 105 -27.39 48.39 7.97
C LEU A 105 -27.87 49.13 9.23
N VAL A 106 -27.09 49.14 10.32
CA VAL A 106 -27.42 49.89 11.55
C VAL A 106 -27.61 51.38 11.23
N LYS A 107 -26.66 51.99 10.51
CA LYS A 107 -26.76 53.40 10.10
C LYS A 107 -28.03 53.67 9.27
N MET A 108 -28.36 52.77 8.34
CA MET A 108 -29.54 52.90 7.47
C MET A 108 -30.86 52.63 8.18
N ILE A 109 -30.88 51.78 9.20
CA ILE A 109 -32.06 51.53 10.02
C ILE A 109 -32.32 52.77 10.90
N GLN A 110 -31.29 53.26 11.59
CA GLN A 110 -31.38 54.40 12.50
C GLN A 110 -31.71 55.72 11.77
N ASN A 111 -31.23 55.91 10.54
CA ASN A 111 -31.55 57.08 9.72
C ASN A 111 -32.87 56.96 8.94
N GLY A 112 -33.60 55.84 9.07
CA GLY A 112 -34.91 55.63 8.45
C GLY A 112 -34.90 55.22 6.98
N THR A 113 -33.74 54.87 6.39
CA THR A 113 -33.64 54.39 4.99
C THR A 113 -34.07 52.93 4.84
N LEU A 114 -33.83 52.09 5.86
CA LEU A 114 -34.20 50.67 5.91
C LEU A 114 -34.98 50.30 7.18
N PRO A 115 -36.08 51.01 7.53
CA PRO A 115 -36.73 50.87 8.84
C PRO A 115 -37.41 49.51 9.05
N TYR A 116 -37.60 48.75 7.96
CA TYR A 116 -38.26 47.45 7.96
C TYR A 116 -37.28 46.27 8.12
N VAL A 117 -35.98 46.51 8.22
CA VAL A 117 -34.99 45.46 8.51
C VAL A 117 -34.84 45.34 10.01
N LYS A 118 -35.35 44.25 10.59
CA LYS A 118 -35.22 43.98 12.03
C LYS A 118 -33.92 43.22 12.30
N LEU A 119 -32.80 43.94 12.21
CA LEU A 119 -31.46 43.40 12.46
C LEU A 119 -31.32 43.02 13.94
N ILE A 120 -30.98 41.76 14.22
CA ILE A 120 -30.82 41.22 15.59
C ILE A 120 -29.35 40.95 15.93
N GLY A 121 -28.55 40.54 14.95
CA GLY A 121 -27.17 40.17 15.24
C GLY A 121 -26.36 39.76 14.02
N MET A 122 -25.09 39.48 14.27
CA MET A 122 -24.16 38.97 13.28
C MET A 122 -23.37 37.77 13.80
N ALA A 123 -23.00 36.87 12.90
CA ALA A 123 -22.13 35.73 13.19
C ALA A 123 -20.95 35.67 12.22
N VAL A 124 -19.74 35.43 12.73
CA VAL A 124 -18.52 35.32 11.94
C VAL A 124 -17.80 34.03 12.29
N GLY A 125 -17.66 33.14 11.31
CA GLY A 125 -16.89 31.90 11.42
C GLY A 125 -15.46 32.11 10.95
N ASN A 126 -14.46 31.74 11.73
CA ASN A 126 -13.05 31.79 11.32
C ASN A 126 -12.72 33.13 10.64
N GLY A 127 -12.92 34.24 11.35
CA GLY A 127 -12.92 35.57 10.78
C GLY A 127 -11.51 36.11 10.54
N ALA A 128 -11.35 36.92 9.49
CA ALA A 128 -10.18 37.80 9.35
C ALA A 128 -10.39 39.14 10.07
N LEU A 129 -10.67 39.13 11.39
CA LEU A 129 -11.04 40.35 12.13
C LEU A 129 -9.89 41.36 12.28
N ASN A 130 -8.66 40.87 12.38
CA ASN A 130 -7.48 41.72 12.45
C ASN A 130 -6.26 40.97 11.90
N ARG A 131 -5.70 41.47 10.78
CA ARG A 131 -4.55 40.85 10.10
C ARG A 131 -3.30 40.81 10.97
N MET A 132 -3.10 41.82 11.80
CA MET A 132 -1.93 41.90 12.69
C MET A 132 -2.00 40.88 13.82
N ASP A 133 -3.19 40.66 14.39
CA ASP A 133 -3.42 39.61 15.39
C ASP A 133 -3.25 38.23 14.79
N LEU A 134 -3.76 37.99 13.56
CA LEU A 134 -3.56 36.73 12.85
C LEU A 134 -2.07 36.42 12.65
N VAL A 135 -1.27 37.40 12.22
CA VAL A 135 0.19 37.23 12.09
C VAL A 135 0.85 36.96 13.44
N ASN A 136 0.45 37.71 14.47
CA ASN A 136 1.04 37.59 15.81
C ASN A 136 0.74 36.23 16.46
N SER A 137 -0.46 35.70 16.29
CA SER A 137 -0.84 34.39 16.83
C SER A 137 -0.44 33.22 15.94
N GLY A 138 -0.22 33.45 14.64
CA GLY A 138 0.39 32.48 13.74
C GLY A 138 1.74 31.97 14.25
N LEU A 139 2.56 32.86 14.84
CA LEU A 139 3.85 32.53 15.48
C LEU A 139 3.71 31.46 16.58
N ASP A 140 2.75 31.64 17.49
CA ASP A 140 2.49 30.67 18.56
C ASP A 140 1.97 29.35 17.97
N LEU A 141 1.05 29.42 17.02
CA LEU A 141 0.44 28.23 16.43
C LEU A 141 1.44 27.40 15.63
N VAL A 142 2.35 28.00 14.84
CA VAL A 142 3.36 27.21 14.12
C VAL A 142 4.30 26.47 15.06
N TYR A 143 4.58 27.01 16.25
CA TYR A 143 5.33 26.28 17.27
C TYR A 143 4.51 25.18 17.93
N TYR A 144 3.30 25.50 18.42
CA TYR A 144 2.45 24.52 19.11
C TYR A 144 1.93 23.39 18.19
N ARG A 145 1.94 23.61 16.88
CA ARG A 145 1.65 22.59 15.86
C ARG A 145 2.88 21.84 15.37
N GLY A 146 4.08 22.16 15.89
CA GLY A 146 5.33 21.49 15.54
C GLY A 146 5.86 21.81 14.15
N ILE A 147 5.42 22.92 13.53
CA ILE A 147 5.92 23.39 12.23
C ILE A 147 7.31 23.99 12.39
N ILE A 148 7.61 24.61 13.54
CA ILE A 148 8.96 25.08 13.90
C ILE A 148 9.44 24.46 15.21
N GLY A 149 10.76 24.27 15.32
CA GLY A 149 11.39 23.74 16.52
C GLY A 149 11.45 24.75 17.67
N LYS A 150 11.77 24.25 18.88
CA LYS A 150 11.95 25.08 20.07
C LYS A 150 13.05 26.12 19.89
N SER A 151 14.13 25.80 19.16
CA SER A 151 15.22 26.74 18.85
C SER A 151 14.74 27.97 18.08
N GLU A 152 13.88 27.77 17.08
CA GLU A 152 13.32 28.83 16.25
C GLU A 152 12.30 29.67 17.03
N PHE A 153 11.51 29.02 17.89
CA PHE A 153 10.57 29.72 18.78
C PHE A 153 11.29 30.53 19.86
N ASP A 154 12.28 29.94 20.55
CA ASP A 154 13.11 30.62 21.55
C ASP A 154 13.88 31.80 20.94
N ALA A 155 14.26 31.72 19.65
CA ALA A 155 14.91 32.81 18.95
C ALA A 155 14.00 34.06 18.79
N MET A 156 12.68 33.94 18.99
CA MET A 156 11.78 35.09 19.05
C MET A 156 11.90 35.87 20.37
N GLN A 157 12.59 35.34 21.39
CA GLN A 157 12.79 36.02 22.67
C GLN A 157 13.54 37.35 22.52
N GLU A 158 14.49 37.45 21.56
CA GLU A 158 15.18 38.73 21.30
C GLU A 158 14.23 39.83 20.78
N CYS A 159 13.06 39.43 20.27
CA CYS A 159 12.04 40.31 19.73
C CYS A 159 10.95 40.66 20.73
N CYS A 160 10.92 40.01 21.89
CA CYS A 160 9.94 40.27 22.93
C CYS A 160 10.40 41.42 23.84
N GLN A 161 9.81 42.60 23.66
CA GLN A 161 10.02 43.74 24.54
C GLN A 161 8.87 43.85 25.55
N ALA A 162 8.85 42.99 26.57
CA ALA A 162 7.95 43.18 27.71
C ALA A 162 8.54 44.21 28.71
N PRO A 163 7.71 45.01 29.40
CA PRO A 163 8.20 45.96 30.40
C PRO A 163 8.77 45.20 31.61
N GLN A 164 10.06 45.40 31.90
CA GLN A 164 10.74 45.22 33.19
C GLN A 164 10.60 43.92 34.00
N GLU A 165 10.06 42.84 33.45
CA GLU A 165 10.36 41.48 33.94
C GLU A 165 10.78 40.58 32.78
N LEU A 166 12.04 40.11 32.83
CA LEU A 166 12.66 39.14 31.91
C LEU A 166 12.03 37.72 32.00
N SER A 167 10.78 37.60 32.48
CA SER A 167 10.07 36.36 32.80
C SER A 167 8.74 36.19 32.04
N ALA A 168 8.32 37.16 31.23
CA ALA A 168 7.07 37.05 30.46
C ALA A 168 7.17 35.90 29.42
N PRO A 169 6.22 34.95 29.41
CA PRO A 169 6.19 33.88 28.41
C PRO A 169 6.09 34.45 26.98
N LEU A 170 6.78 33.84 26.00
CA LEU A 170 6.78 34.27 24.59
C LEU A 170 5.38 34.48 24.00
N GLN A 171 4.41 33.71 24.50
CA GLN A 171 2.99 33.73 24.12
C GLN A 171 2.28 35.03 24.50
N MET A 172 2.91 35.89 25.31
CA MET A 172 2.36 37.19 25.72
C MET A 172 3.04 38.36 25.00
N CYS A 173 3.97 38.07 24.09
CA CYS A 173 4.73 39.09 23.36
C CYS A 173 3.91 39.63 22.18
N ASN A 174 4.02 40.93 21.96
CA ASN A 174 3.38 41.58 20.82
C ASN A 174 4.39 41.76 19.68
N PHE A 175 4.39 40.85 18.70
CA PHE A 175 5.25 40.91 17.52
C PHE A 175 4.64 41.73 16.37
N SER A 176 3.35 42.07 16.45
CA SER A 176 2.67 42.87 15.43
C SER A 176 3.39 44.21 15.16
N GLN A 177 4.05 44.80 16.16
CA GLN A 177 4.83 46.03 16.01
C GLN A 177 5.94 45.99 14.96
N TYR A 178 6.36 44.79 14.51
CA TYR A 178 7.45 44.61 13.55
C TYR A 178 6.98 44.43 12.09
N VAL A 179 5.69 44.42 11.81
CA VAL A 179 5.17 44.21 10.46
C VAL A 179 4.22 45.34 10.06
N ASN A 180 4.05 45.54 8.75
CA ASN A 180 2.95 46.34 8.20
C ASN A 180 2.06 45.43 7.34
N ILE A 181 0.82 45.83 7.10
CA ILE A 181 -0.08 45.15 6.16
C ILE A 181 -0.16 45.98 4.88
N ASP A 182 0.01 45.35 3.72
CA ASP A 182 -0.18 46.00 2.42
C ASP A 182 -1.66 46.08 2.01
N ASP A 183 -1.94 46.77 0.90
CA ASP A 183 -3.31 46.96 0.38
C ASP A 183 -4.03 45.64 -0.01
N TYR A 184 -3.30 44.52 -0.04
CA TYR A 184 -3.80 43.18 -0.37
C TYR A 184 -3.88 42.27 0.86
N GLY A 185 -3.59 42.79 2.05
CA GLY A 185 -3.70 42.05 3.31
C GLY A 185 -2.48 41.22 3.69
N ASN A 186 -1.33 41.38 3.00
CA ASN A 186 -0.09 40.67 3.33
C ASN A 186 0.73 41.41 4.38
N ALA A 187 1.27 40.67 5.35
CA ALA A 187 2.34 41.12 6.21
C ALA A 187 3.62 41.38 5.40
N VAL A 188 4.15 42.59 5.51
CA VAL A 188 5.39 43.01 4.84
C VAL A 188 6.44 43.41 5.86
N VAL A 189 7.70 43.12 5.50
CA VAL A 189 8.87 43.44 6.33
C VAL A 189 9.03 44.96 6.42
N VAL A 190 9.10 45.49 7.64
CA VAL A 190 9.42 46.88 7.93
C VAL A 190 10.93 47.04 7.97
N ASN A 191 11.44 47.96 7.15
CA ASN A 191 12.88 48.14 6.99
C ASN A 191 13.45 49.06 8.08
N TYR A 192 13.82 48.48 9.23
CA TYR A 192 14.46 49.20 10.33
C TYR A 192 15.96 49.41 10.09
N THR A 193 16.49 50.56 10.52
CA THR A 193 17.94 50.81 10.59
C THR A 193 18.61 50.03 11.73
N ASP A 194 17.84 49.61 12.74
CA ASP A 194 18.28 48.76 13.84
C ASP A 194 18.32 47.28 13.37
N PRO A 195 19.50 46.62 13.40
CA PRO A 195 19.64 45.24 12.93
C PRO A 195 18.81 44.21 13.70
N VAL A 196 18.53 44.44 14.99
CA VAL A 196 17.69 43.55 15.82
C VAL A 196 16.24 43.69 15.38
N LYS A 197 15.74 44.92 15.27
CA LYS A 197 14.35 45.17 14.83
C LYS A 197 14.09 44.67 13.41
N LEU A 198 15.07 44.82 12.52
CA LEU A 198 14.98 44.27 11.16
C LEU A 198 14.88 42.74 11.17
N ARG A 199 15.71 42.05 11.96
CA ARG A 199 15.60 40.58 12.13
C ARG A 199 14.25 40.17 12.72
N CYS A 200 13.75 40.91 13.70
CA CYS A 200 12.43 40.66 14.29
C CYS A 200 11.30 40.84 13.28
N SER A 201 11.38 41.86 12.42
CA SER A 201 10.45 42.04 11.30
C SER A 201 10.47 40.86 10.33
N GLN A 202 11.66 40.45 9.89
CA GLN A 202 11.83 39.32 8.98
C GLN A 202 11.30 38.01 9.58
N ARG A 203 11.61 37.72 10.85
CA ARG A 203 11.13 36.51 11.53
C ARG A 203 9.63 36.53 11.77
N THR A 204 9.05 37.69 12.10
CA THR A 204 7.60 37.83 12.32
C THR A 204 6.82 37.55 11.04
N VAL A 205 7.25 38.09 9.89
CA VAL A 205 6.63 37.78 8.59
C VAL A 205 6.80 36.29 8.25
N LYS A 206 8.01 35.75 8.41
CA LYS A 206 8.32 34.36 8.08
C LYS A 206 7.47 33.37 8.88
N TYR A 207 7.46 33.48 10.20
CA TYR A 207 6.80 32.50 11.08
C TYR A 207 5.31 32.81 11.29
N GLY A 208 4.93 34.08 11.30
CA GLY A 208 3.55 34.52 11.54
C GLY A 208 2.65 34.48 10.30
N GLN A 209 3.23 34.50 9.09
CA GLN A 209 2.46 34.43 7.84
C GLN A 209 3.03 33.42 6.84
N ASP A 210 4.29 33.56 6.41
CA ASP A 210 4.77 32.79 5.26
C ASP A 210 4.69 31.28 5.52
N LEU A 211 5.18 30.82 6.69
CA LEU A 211 5.12 29.42 7.07
C LEU A 211 3.70 28.90 7.32
N VAL A 212 2.76 29.74 7.73
CA VAL A 212 1.36 29.33 7.88
C VAL A 212 0.80 28.85 6.53
N TRP A 213 1.15 29.54 5.44
CA TRP A 213 0.67 29.26 4.09
C TRP A 213 1.58 28.36 3.26
N SER A 214 2.84 28.15 3.69
CA SER A 214 3.85 27.39 2.94
C SER A 214 4.19 26.03 3.55
N THR A 215 3.36 25.49 4.45
CA THR A 215 3.54 24.10 4.92
C THR A 215 2.81 23.09 4.03
N LEU A 216 3.15 21.81 4.17
CA LEU A 216 2.40 20.72 3.55
C LEU A 216 1.10 20.35 4.28
N ASN A 217 0.91 20.85 5.49
CA ASN A 217 -0.37 20.71 6.16
C ASN A 217 -1.35 21.68 5.50
N ASN A 218 -2.58 21.24 5.31
CA ASN A 218 -3.59 22.14 4.80
C ASN A 218 -3.85 23.27 5.81
N VAL A 219 -3.69 24.51 5.35
CA VAL A 219 -3.86 25.71 6.18
C VAL A 219 -5.28 25.88 6.71
N TYR A 220 -6.27 25.35 6.00
CA TYR A 220 -7.68 25.40 6.39
C TYR A 220 -8.02 24.30 7.40
N ASN A 221 -7.30 23.19 7.46
CA ASN A 221 -7.44 22.17 8.50
C ASN A 221 -6.17 21.32 8.60
N THR A 222 -5.38 21.52 9.65
CA THR A 222 -4.09 20.83 9.82
C THR A 222 -4.18 19.31 10.03
N TRP A 223 -5.41 18.78 10.17
CA TRP A 223 -5.67 17.36 10.40
C TRP A 223 -6.43 16.67 9.24
N ALA A 224 -6.67 17.37 8.12
CA ALA A 224 -7.47 16.84 7.01
C ALA A 224 -6.63 16.45 5.79
N ASP A 225 -6.71 15.17 5.39
CA ASP A 225 -6.00 14.62 4.23
C ASP A 225 -6.60 15.05 2.88
N CYS A 226 -7.85 15.50 2.87
CA CYS A 226 -8.65 15.80 1.67
C CYS A 226 -8.11 16.94 0.79
N TYR A 227 -7.15 17.72 1.29
CA TYR A 227 -6.54 18.81 0.55
C TYR A 227 -5.13 18.48 0.05
N THR A 228 -4.68 17.22 0.22
CA THR A 228 -3.50 16.70 -0.45
C THR A 228 -3.85 16.44 -1.91
N GLN A 229 -3.35 17.29 -2.82
CA GLN A 229 -3.77 17.29 -4.21
C GLN A 229 -3.33 16.02 -4.95
N SER A 230 -4.21 15.56 -5.86
CA SER A 230 -3.87 14.63 -6.94
C SER A 230 -2.79 15.24 -7.85
N PRO A 231 -1.83 14.45 -8.37
CA PRO A 231 -0.84 14.90 -9.36
C PRO A 231 -1.43 15.56 -10.62
N ASP A 232 -2.72 15.35 -10.92
CA ASP A 232 -3.38 15.92 -12.10
C ASP A 232 -3.70 17.42 -12.00
N SER A 233 -3.50 18.07 -10.83
CA SER A 233 -3.62 19.53 -10.68
C SER A 233 -2.31 20.31 -10.89
N MET A 234 -1.22 19.64 -11.30
CA MET A 234 0.08 20.27 -11.59
C MET A 234 0.00 21.39 -12.66
N ASP A 235 -1.01 21.39 -13.55
CA ASP A 235 -1.20 22.46 -14.55
C ASP A 235 -1.64 23.81 -13.92
N MET A 236 -2.19 23.80 -12.71
CA MET A 236 -2.56 25.03 -11.98
C MET A 236 -1.36 25.55 -11.15
N GLY A 237 -0.50 24.66 -10.67
CA GLY A 237 0.72 25.00 -9.92
C GLY A 237 1.73 25.79 -10.76
N GLU A 238 2.07 25.35 -11.97
CA GLU A 238 2.98 26.10 -12.85
C GLU A 238 2.40 27.44 -13.30
N LYS A 239 1.08 27.53 -13.52
CA LYS A 239 0.38 28.79 -13.84
C LYS A 239 0.38 29.78 -12.67
N LEU A 240 0.14 29.31 -11.44
CA LEU A 240 0.22 30.13 -10.24
C LEU A 240 1.66 30.58 -9.97
N GLU A 241 2.65 29.70 -10.16
CA GLU A 241 4.06 30.05 -9.96
C GLU A 241 4.52 31.13 -10.95
N GLN A 242 4.06 31.08 -12.22
CA GLN A 242 4.25 32.15 -13.19
C GLN A 242 3.53 33.45 -12.80
N LEU A 243 2.29 33.38 -12.31
CA LEU A 243 1.51 34.54 -11.86
C LEU A 243 2.14 35.21 -10.64
N VAL A 244 2.63 34.44 -9.66
CA VAL A 244 3.33 34.91 -8.45
C VAL A 244 4.65 35.59 -8.78
N ARG A 245 5.41 35.05 -9.75
CA ARG A 245 6.64 35.68 -10.24
C ARG A 245 6.37 37.01 -10.95
N GLN A 246 5.20 37.18 -11.56
CA GLN A 246 4.77 38.42 -12.21
C GLN A 246 4.11 39.42 -11.24
N HIS A 247 3.54 38.95 -10.12
CA HIS A 247 2.78 39.76 -9.15
C HIS A 247 3.13 39.37 -7.70
N PRO A 248 4.18 39.95 -7.09
CA PRO A 248 4.76 39.52 -5.80
C PRO A 248 3.85 39.69 -4.56
N TYR A 249 2.62 40.19 -4.73
CA TYR A 249 1.56 40.29 -3.71
C TYR A 249 0.65 39.05 -3.65
N LEU A 250 0.83 38.07 -4.55
CA LEU A 250 0.13 36.76 -4.58
C LEU A 250 0.65 35.73 -3.56
N LYS A 251 1.43 36.15 -2.55
CA LYS A 251 2.16 35.25 -1.63
C LYS A 251 1.27 34.29 -0.84
N LEU A 252 0.04 34.68 -0.53
CA LEU A 252 -0.93 33.83 0.18
C LEU A 252 -1.38 32.59 -0.62
N PHE A 253 -1.03 32.50 -1.92
CA PHE A 253 -1.40 31.39 -2.80
C PHE A 253 -0.20 30.67 -3.46
N ALA A 254 1.04 31.11 -3.18
CA ALA A 254 2.20 30.81 -4.03
C ALA A 254 2.89 29.44 -3.84
N ASN A 255 2.85 28.84 -2.66
CA ASN A 255 3.86 27.83 -2.29
C ASN A 255 3.26 26.49 -1.80
N SER A 256 2.39 25.87 -2.60
CA SER A 256 2.04 24.45 -2.40
C SER A 256 2.79 23.49 -3.34
N ILE A 257 3.97 23.89 -3.86
CA ILE A 257 4.61 23.20 -5.00
C ILE A 257 5.90 22.45 -4.61
N ASP A 258 6.38 22.44 -3.36
CA ASP A 258 7.64 21.73 -3.07
C ASP A 258 7.83 21.20 -1.63
N TYR A 259 8.10 19.89 -1.55
CA TYR A 259 8.82 19.12 -0.51
C TYR A 259 8.24 18.79 0.89
N GLN A 260 8.25 17.47 1.16
CA GLN A 260 8.38 16.63 2.39
C GLN A 260 7.52 16.87 3.64
N MET A 261 6.56 15.95 3.89
CA MET A 261 5.74 15.94 5.10
C MET A 261 6.62 15.73 6.34
N PHE A 262 6.57 16.70 7.24
CA PHE A 262 7.19 16.69 8.57
C PHE A 262 8.66 16.27 8.63
N SER A 263 9.58 17.17 8.29
CA SER A 263 10.96 17.02 8.78
C SER A 263 11.71 18.36 8.81
N ASN A 264 12.03 18.81 10.02
CA ASN A 264 13.33 19.42 10.32
C ASN A 264 14.28 18.42 11.03
N GLY A 265 14.03 17.12 10.91
CA GLY A 265 14.95 16.07 11.37
C GLY A 265 15.03 15.83 12.88
N GLN A 266 14.08 16.32 13.70
CA GLN A 266 14.04 16.03 15.14
C GLN A 266 12.57 15.84 15.60
N ASN A 267 12.13 14.57 15.71
CA ASN A 267 10.91 14.05 16.37
C ASN A 267 9.75 15.04 16.67
N PRO A 268 8.64 15.04 15.91
CA PRO A 268 7.39 15.64 16.38
C PRO A 268 6.78 14.80 17.51
N PHE A 269 6.25 15.48 18.54
CA PHE A 269 5.80 14.87 19.79
C PHE A 269 4.54 13.98 19.66
N VAL A 270 3.86 13.95 18.50
CA VAL A 270 2.82 12.97 18.11
C VAL A 270 2.70 12.97 16.58
N ASP A 271 2.83 11.81 15.92
CA ASP A 271 2.46 11.63 14.50
C ASP A 271 0.92 11.52 14.39
N GLN A 272 0.24 12.66 14.28
CA GLN A 272 -1.22 12.64 14.09
C GLN A 272 -1.65 12.29 12.66
N GLY A 273 -0.72 12.25 11.69
CA GLY A 273 -0.99 11.70 10.36
C GLY A 273 -1.29 10.20 10.42
N SER A 274 -0.65 9.48 11.35
CA SER A 274 -0.97 8.08 11.67
C SER A 274 -2.30 7.87 12.42
N GLN A 275 -2.93 8.96 12.88
CA GLN A 275 -4.20 8.96 13.63
C GLN A 275 -5.34 9.61 12.81
N GLY A 276 -5.07 10.01 11.56
CA GLY A 276 -6.03 10.66 10.67
C GLY A 276 -7.05 9.67 10.13
N THR A 277 -8.32 9.93 10.39
CA THR A 277 -9.43 9.27 9.70
C THR A 277 -9.67 9.99 8.37
N SER A 278 -9.68 9.28 7.25
CA SER A 278 -10.00 9.83 5.92
C SER A 278 -11.46 10.26 5.77
N THR A 279 -12.30 9.89 6.73
CA THR A 279 -13.56 10.57 7.02
C THR A 279 -13.28 11.67 8.03
N SER A 280 -13.75 12.90 7.78
CA SER A 280 -13.87 13.98 8.78
C SER A 280 -14.01 13.46 10.22
N THR A 281 -13.49 14.19 11.21
CA THR A 281 -13.62 13.84 12.66
C THR A 281 -15.07 13.66 13.14
N ASP A 282 -16.06 13.86 12.25
CA ASP A 282 -17.45 13.44 12.38
C ASP A 282 -17.79 12.29 11.39
N SER A 283 -17.98 11.06 11.88
CA SER A 283 -18.30 9.84 11.10
C SER A 283 -19.70 9.82 10.45
N VAL A 284 -20.40 10.96 10.44
CA VAL A 284 -21.77 11.15 9.91
C VAL A 284 -21.80 12.03 8.65
N GLY A 285 -20.73 11.99 7.86
CA GLY A 285 -20.69 12.62 6.53
C GLY A 285 -20.25 14.07 6.52
N GLY A 286 -19.39 14.49 7.47
CA GLY A 286 -18.59 15.71 7.33
C GLY A 286 -17.70 15.66 6.09
N PHE A 287 -17.36 16.84 5.55
CA PHE A 287 -16.61 17.12 4.32
C PHE A 287 -16.02 15.91 3.55
N SER A 288 -16.51 15.66 2.33
CA SER A 288 -15.87 14.69 1.43
C SER A 288 -14.91 15.38 0.47
N CYS A 289 -13.72 14.81 0.23
CA CYS A 289 -12.67 15.45 -0.58
C CYS A 289 -13.10 15.79 -2.03
N TYR A 290 -14.19 15.20 -2.54
CA TYR A 290 -14.75 15.47 -3.86
C TYR A 290 -15.79 16.62 -3.89
N ALA A 291 -16.22 17.14 -2.74
CA ALA A 291 -17.40 18.00 -2.64
C ALA A 291 -17.28 19.30 -3.43
N GLN A 292 -16.11 19.94 -3.44
CA GLN A 292 -15.86 21.18 -4.18
C GLN A 292 -15.89 20.97 -5.71
N ALA A 293 -15.23 19.91 -6.19
CA ALA A 293 -15.24 19.56 -7.60
C ALA A 293 -16.66 19.17 -8.07
N ALA A 294 -17.38 18.40 -7.25
CA ALA A 294 -18.75 18.01 -7.52
C ALA A 294 -19.72 19.20 -7.50
N ALA A 295 -19.55 20.16 -6.59
CA ALA A 295 -20.32 21.40 -6.58
C ALA A 295 -20.07 22.25 -7.84
N THR A 296 -18.80 22.37 -8.25
CA THR A 296 -18.41 23.08 -9.48
C THR A 296 -19.01 22.42 -10.72
N ALA A 297 -18.95 21.09 -10.82
CA ALA A 297 -19.55 20.34 -11.91
C ALA A 297 -21.09 20.49 -11.92
N TYR A 298 -21.75 20.32 -10.78
CA TYR A 298 -23.21 20.44 -10.66
C TYR A 298 -23.71 21.82 -11.07
N MET A 299 -23.10 22.87 -10.54
CA MET A 299 -23.49 24.26 -10.82
C MET A 299 -23.34 24.62 -12.29
N ASN A 300 -22.41 23.98 -13.01
CA ASN A 300 -22.16 24.25 -14.42
C ASN A 300 -23.00 23.43 -15.41
N ARG A 301 -23.82 22.49 -14.94
CA ARG A 301 -24.74 21.76 -15.83
C ARG A 301 -25.75 22.71 -16.47
N GLN A 302 -26.06 22.50 -17.74
CA GLN A 302 -26.96 23.37 -18.50
C GLN A 302 -28.40 23.32 -17.97
N ASP A 303 -28.87 22.15 -17.56
CA ASP A 303 -30.19 21.99 -16.94
C ASP A 303 -30.28 22.70 -15.58
N VAL A 304 -29.21 22.67 -14.78
CA VAL A 304 -29.10 23.41 -13.51
C VAL A 304 -29.07 24.92 -13.75
N LYS A 305 -28.23 25.42 -14.68
CA LYS A 305 -28.19 26.86 -15.06
C LYS A 305 -29.58 27.35 -15.46
N LYS A 306 -30.27 26.60 -16.31
CA LYS A 306 -31.63 26.91 -16.74
C LYS A 306 -32.63 26.90 -15.58
N ALA A 307 -32.56 25.90 -14.69
CA ALA A 307 -33.43 25.80 -13.52
C ALA A 307 -33.22 26.94 -12.51
N LEU A 308 -31.99 27.45 -12.40
CA LEU A 308 -31.64 28.60 -11.57
C LEU A 308 -31.83 29.95 -12.26
N HIS A 309 -32.35 29.95 -13.49
CA HIS A 309 -32.55 31.15 -14.32
C HIS A 309 -31.26 31.94 -14.59
N ILE A 310 -30.13 31.25 -14.73
CA ILE A 310 -28.84 31.85 -15.07
C ILE A 310 -28.84 32.20 -16.56
N PRO A 311 -28.58 33.48 -16.94
CA PRO A 311 -28.52 33.90 -18.34
C PRO A 311 -27.44 33.17 -19.15
N ASP A 312 -27.74 32.89 -20.42
CA ASP A 312 -26.76 32.38 -21.37
C ASP A 312 -25.66 33.43 -21.62
N GLY A 313 -24.39 32.99 -21.61
CA GLY A 313 -23.23 33.86 -21.89
C GLY A 313 -22.52 34.46 -20.67
N LEU A 314 -22.91 34.07 -19.46
CA LEU A 314 -22.09 34.24 -18.24
C LEU A 314 -20.97 33.18 -18.18
N PRO A 315 -19.84 33.49 -17.51
CA PRO A 315 -18.74 32.53 -17.34
C PRO A 315 -19.19 31.27 -16.57
N ALA A 316 -18.37 30.22 -16.64
CA ALA A 316 -18.57 29.04 -15.81
C ALA A 316 -18.49 29.43 -14.33
N TRP A 317 -19.38 28.85 -13.50
CA TRP A 317 -19.31 29.02 -12.07
C TRP A 317 -18.04 28.38 -11.53
N GLN A 318 -17.34 29.09 -10.66
CA GLN A 318 -16.15 28.62 -9.97
C GLN A 318 -16.24 29.03 -8.50
N LEU A 319 -15.53 28.30 -7.64
CA LEU A 319 -15.56 28.51 -6.20
C LEU A 319 -15.06 29.91 -5.83
N CYS A 320 -13.90 30.29 -6.37
CA CYS A 320 -13.23 31.57 -6.18
C CYS A 320 -12.89 32.18 -7.54
N ASN A 321 -12.89 33.51 -7.62
CA ASN A 321 -12.36 34.24 -8.78
C ASN A 321 -11.00 34.83 -8.40
N ASP A 322 -9.94 34.12 -8.81
CA ASP A 322 -8.58 34.45 -8.41
C ASP A 322 -8.12 35.81 -8.97
N ASP A 323 -8.57 36.20 -10.17
CA ASP A 323 -8.23 37.51 -10.76
C ASP A 323 -8.81 38.65 -9.92
N ILE A 324 -10.07 38.54 -9.48
CA ILE A 324 -10.69 39.55 -8.62
C ILE A 324 -9.96 39.60 -7.28
N ASN A 325 -9.75 38.45 -6.65
CA ASN A 325 -9.10 38.34 -5.35
C ASN A 325 -7.66 38.91 -5.37
N ALA A 326 -6.88 38.57 -6.40
CA ALA A 326 -5.47 38.88 -6.47
C ALA A 326 -5.15 40.25 -7.06
N ILE A 327 -5.86 40.68 -8.10
CA ILE A 327 -5.45 41.80 -8.95
C ILE A 327 -6.30 43.04 -8.69
N TYR A 328 -7.59 42.86 -8.46
CA TYR A 328 -8.55 43.97 -8.49
C TYR A 328 -9.05 44.39 -7.11
N TYR A 329 -9.13 43.48 -6.15
CA TYR A 329 -9.70 43.74 -4.84
C TYR A 329 -8.72 44.44 -3.89
N LYS A 330 -9.14 45.56 -3.29
CA LYS A 330 -8.36 46.33 -2.30
C LYS A 330 -8.95 46.19 -0.90
N GLN A 331 -8.16 45.69 0.03
CA GLN A 331 -8.56 45.56 1.43
C GLN A 331 -8.41 46.91 2.13
N GLN A 332 -9.50 47.43 2.73
CA GLN A 332 -9.53 48.73 3.40
C GLN A 332 -9.47 48.61 4.92
N HIS A 333 -9.95 47.48 5.46
CA HIS A 333 -10.06 47.26 6.91
C HIS A 333 -9.18 46.10 7.37
N PRO A 334 -7.84 46.27 7.45
CA PRO A 334 -6.95 45.25 8.01
C PRO A 334 -7.12 45.07 9.53
N ASP A 335 -7.80 46.02 10.19
CA ASP A 335 -8.20 46.00 11.59
C ASP A 335 -9.68 46.40 11.71
N MET A 336 -10.54 45.48 12.16
CA MET A 336 -11.97 45.73 12.31
C MET A 336 -12.34 46.50 13.59
N MET A 337 -11.38 46.87 14.44
CA MET A 337 -11.60 47.60 15.69
C MET A 337 -12.42 48.89 15.50
N PRO A 338 -12.16 49.75 14.48
CA PRO A 338 -12.97 50.96 14.26
C PRO A 338 -14.43 50.64 13.93
N VAL A 339 -14.67 49.64 13.08
CA VAL A 339 -16.02 49.24 12.67
C VAL A 339 -16.82 48.65 13.85
N PHE A 340 -16.18 47.83 14.69
CA PHE A 340 -16.79 47.35 15.93
C PHE A 340 -17.08 48.50 16.89
N GLN A 341 -16.16 49.46 17.05
CA GLN A 341 -16.39 50.63 17.90
C GLN A 341 -17.61 51.44 17.42
N GLU A 342 -17.71 51.72 16.12
CA GLU A 342 -18.86 52.42 15.55
C GLU A 342 -20.19 51.70 15.83
N MET A 343 -20.23 50.37 15.69
CA MET A 343 -21.43 49.59 15.99
C MET A 343 -21.82 49.67 17.48
N PHE A 344 -20.85 49.62 18.40
CA PHE A 344 -21.12 49.72 19.84
C PHE A 344 -21.53 51.15 20.24
N ASP A 345 -20.87 52.16 19.70
CA ASP A 345 -21.18 53.57 19.94
C ASP A 345 -22.57 53.95 19.41
N SER A 346 -23.08 53.24 18.39
CA SER A 346 -24.43 53.44 17.86
C SER A 346 -25.54 53.11 18.87
N GLY A 347 -25.25 52.31 19.90
CA GLY A 347 -26.21 51.83 20.89
C GLY A 347 -27.27 50.86 20.34
N TYR A 348 -27.16 50.41 19.09
CA TYR A 348 -28.12 49.48 18.49
C TYR A 348 -27.98 48.07 19.11
N PRO A 349 -29.08 47.40 19.52
CA PRO A 349 -29.03 46.17 20.32
C PRO A 349 -28.68 44.94 19.48
N LEU A 350 -27.38 44.72 19.21
CA LEU A 350 -26.86 43.59 18.43
C LEU A 350 -26.36 42.43 19.30
N ARG A 351 -26.54 41.21 18.80
CA ARG A 351 -25.84 40.02 19.28
C ARG A 351 -24.74 39.60 18.31
N PHE A 352 -23.54 39.42 18.81
CA PHE A 352 -22.38 39.00 18.05
C PHE A 352 -22.05 37.55 18.41
N LEU A 353 -21.84 36.70 17.40
CA LEU A 353 -21.24 35.37 17.55
C LEU A 353 -19.94 35.32 16.74
N ILE A 354 -18.82 35.16 17.42
CA ILE A 354 -17.53 34.88 16.80
C ILE A 354 -17.20 33.44 17.11
N TYR A 355 -17.06 32.60 16.09
CA TYR A 355 -16.80 31.18 16.27
C TYR A 355 -15.65 30.73 15.40
N ASN A 356 -14.80 29.84 15.91
CA ASN A 356 -13.62 29.37 15.18
C ASN A 356 -13.44 27.86 15.34
N GLY A 357 -13.13 27.19 14.24
CA GLY A 357 -12.54 25.85 14.30
C GLY A 357 -11.18 25.88 14.99
N ASP A 358 -10.93 24.95 15.91
CA ASP A 358 -9.67 24.88 16.65
C ASP A 358 -8.50 24.26 15.85
N ALA A 359 -8.73 23.83 14.60
CA ALA A 359 -7.73 23.28 13.68
C ALA A 359 -7.39 24.20 12.49
N ASP A 360 -8.10 25.33 12.33
CA ASP A 360 -7.80 26.31 11.29
C ASP A 360 -6.49 27.05 11.61
N MET A 361 -5.66 27.25 10.58
CA MET A 361 -4.46 28.08 10.63
C MET A 361 -4.60 29.36 9.78
N ALA A 362 -5.53 29.41 8.83
CA ALA A 362 -5.73 30.53 7.92
C ALA A 362 -6.39 31.73 8.63
N CYS A 363 -7.48 31.48 9.35
CA CYS A 363 -8.23 32.47 10.14
C CYS A 363 -8.51 31.92 11.54
N GLN A 364 -7.41 31.63 12.21
CA GLN A 364 -7.33 30.85 13.44
C GLN A 364 -7.95 31.53 14.67
N PHE A 365 -8.35 30.71 15.66
CA PHE A 365 -9.15 31.12 16.81
C PHE A 365 -8.46 32.09 17.78
N MET A 366 -7.13 32.04 17.93
CA MET A 366 -6.38 32.92 18.84
C MET A 366 -6.42 34.36 18.36
N GLY A 367 -6.31 34.60 17.04
CA GLY A 367 -6.34 35.96 16.48
C GLY A 367 -7.68 36.65 16.73
N ASP A 368 -8.79 35.96 16.43
CA ASP A 368 -10.14 36.46 16.70
C ASP A 368 -10.41 36.60 18.20
N GLN A 369 -9.95 35.65 19.02
CA GLN A 369 -10.07 35.74 20.47
C GLN A 369 -9.32 36.97 21.00
N TRP A 370 -8.07 37.20 20.59
CA TRP A 370 -7.26 38.33 21.04
C TRP A 370 -7.87 39.66 20.62
N PHE A 371 -8.37 39.74 19.38
CA PHE A 371 -9.09 40.91 18.89
C PHE A 371 -10.29 41.24 19.78
N ILE A 372 -11.17 40.26 20.04
CA ILE A 372 -12.37 40.45 20.86
C ILE A 372 -11.98 40.80 22.30
N GLU A 373 -11.06 40.06 22.92
CA GLU A 373 -10.65 40.35 24.30
C GLU A 373 -10.02 41.73 24.46
N ARG A 374 -9.25 42.19 23.46
CA ARG A 374 -8.73 43.57 23.43
C ARG A 374 -9.83 44.61 23.27
N PHE A 375 -10.82 44.34 22.40
CA PHE A 375 -12.00 45.22 22.25
C PHE A 375 -12.81 45.33 23.56
N ILE A 376 -13.06 44.19 24.22
CA ILE A 376 -13.76 44.11 25.52
C ILE A 376 -12.98 44.88 26.59
N ALA A 377 -11.67 44.66 26.69
CA ALA A 377 -10.82 45.34 27.67
C ALA A 377 -10.78 46.87 27.44
N LYS A 378 -10.61 47.32 26.20
CA LYS A 378 -10.60 48.73 25.81
C LYS A 378 -11.90 49.45 26.18
N ASN A 379 -13.03 48.77 26.03
CA ASN A 379 -14.36 49.32 26.30
C ASN A 379 -14.88 48.98 27.72
N MET A 380 -14.06 48.36 28.58
CA MET A 380 -14.42 47.95 29.94
C MET A 380 -15.71 47.12 30.00
N ILE A 381 -15.93 46.25 29.01
CA ILE A 381 -17.16 45.45 28.89
C ILE A 381 -17.13 44.29 29.91
N PRO A 382 -18.15 44.13 30.77
CA PRO A 382 -18.20 43.05 31.73
C PRO A 382 -18.21 41.65 31.08
N THR A 383 -17.40 40.74 31.62
CA THR A 383 -17.49 39.32 31.28
C THR A 383 -18.65 38.70 32.04
N THR A 384 -19.69 38.29 31.32
CA THR A 384 -20.90 37.68 31.91
C THR A 384 -20.78 36.16 32.05
N SER A 385 -19.95 35.53 31.24
CA SER A 385 -19.63 34.11 31.35
C SER A 385 -18.15 33.87 31.07
N LEU A 386 -17.43 33.34 32.06
CA LEU A 386 -16.03 32.92 31.90
C LEU A 386 -15.93 31.76 30.91
N ARG A 387 -14.72 31.56 30.36
CA ARG A 387 -14.43 30.46 29.43
C ARG A 387 -14.89 29.13 30.05
N GLN A 388 -15.86 28.50 29.41
CA GLN A 388 -16.44 27.24 29.84
C GLN A 388 -16.60 26.28 28.67
N VAL A 389 -16.64 24.99 28.97
CA VAL A 389 -16.94 23.96 27.98
C VAL A 389 -18.41 24.04 27.60
N TRP A 390 -18.71 23.96 26.31
CA TRP A 390 -20.06 23.65 25.84
C TRP A 390 -20.09 22.25 25.24
N ASN A 391 -21.14 21.48 25.54
CA ASN A 391 -21.25 20.10 25.09
C ASN A 391 -22.16 19.96 23.86
N TYR A 392 -21.73 19.15 22.90
CA TYR A 392 -22.56 18.66 21.81
C TYR A 392 -23.09 17.27 22.16
N THR A 393 -24.38 17.07 21.98
CA THR A 393 -25.04 15.78 22.17
C THR A 393 -26.00 15.55 21.02
N ARG A 394 -25.84 14.44 20.30
CA ARG A 394 -26.64 14.14 19.10
C ARG A 394 -28.12 13.94 19.41
N THR A 395 -28.43 13.02 20.32
CA THR A 395 -29.76 12.85 20.90
C THR A 395 -29.61 12.61 22.39
N THR A 396 -30.70 12.74 23.16
CA THR A 396 -30.70 12.48 24.61
C THR A 396 -30.18 11.08 24.99
N ASP A 397 -30.13 10.15 24.03
CA ASP A 397 -29.67 8.77 24.23
C ASP A 397 -28.14 8.61 24.11
N PHE A 398 -27.41 9.65 23.67
CA PHE A 398 -25.96 9.64 23.55
C PHE A 398 -25.29 10.46 24.66
N MET A 399 -24.11 10.02 25.10
CA MET A 399 -23.32 10.77 26.08
C MET A 399 -22.84 12.11 25.49
N PRO A 400 -22.94 13.22 26.24
CA PRO A 400 -22.43 14.52 25.81
C PRO A 400 -20.93 14.46 25.49
N ARG A 401 -20.55 15.09 24.36
CA ARG A 401 -19.15 15.29 23.97
C ARG A 401 -18.81 16.76 24.04
N ILE A 402 -17.54 17.08 24.26
CA ILE A 402 -17.06 18.47 24.24
C ILE A 402 -17.24 19.01 22.81
N GLY A 403 -18.14 19.99 22.65
CA GLY A 403 -18.35 20.73 21.40
C GLY A 403 -17.30 21.81 21.20
N GLY A 404 -16.80 22.39 22.29
CA GLY A 404 -15.70 23.34 22.31
C GLY A 404 -15.74 24.24 23.55
N PHE A 405 -15.24 25.46 23.45
CA PHE A 405 -15.25 26.43 24.55
C PHE A 405 -16.08 27.66 24.19
N ALA A 406 -16.79 28.23 25.15
CA ALA A 406 -17.58 29.44 24.98
C ALA A 406 -17.22 30.48 26.06
N LYS A 407 -17.24 31.76 25.69
CA LYS A 407 -17.08 32.91 26.58
C LYS A 407 -18.05 34.00 26.13
N THR A 408 -18.75 34.63 27.08
CA THR A 408 -19.76 35.66 26.75
C THR A 408 -19.48 36.96 27.48
N PHE A 409 -19.67 38.06 26.75
CA PHE A 409 -19.56 39.42 27.23
C PHE A 409 -20.86 40.17 26.95
N ALA A 410 -21.23 41.12 27.81
CA ALA A 410 -22.41 41.94 27.59
C ALA A 410 -22.18 43.39 28.01
N LEU A 411 -22.66 44.32 27.18
CA LEU A 411 -22.74 45.74 27.51
C LEU A 411 -24.12 46.26 27.09
N ASN A 412 -24.89 46.77 28.05
CA ASN A 412 -26.26 47.22 27.83
C ASN A 412 -27.11 46.12 27.15
N ASN A 413 -27.64 46.39 25.95
CA ASN A 413 -28.44 45.45 25.17
C ASN A 413 -27.65 44.70 24.09
N MET A 414 -26.31 44.72 24.16
CA MET A 414 -25.42 44.03 23.23
C MET A 414 -24.70 42.86 23.89
N THR A 415 -24.52 41.76 23.17
CA THR A 415 -23.79 40.57 23.65
C THR A 415 -22.76 40.12 22.64
N VAL A 416 -21.56 39.73 23.09
CA VAL A 416 -20.55 39.06 22.26
C VAL A 416 -20.31 37.66 22.81
N ASP A 417 -20.65 36.66 22.00
CA ASP A 417 -20.35 35.25 22.26
C ASP A 417 -19.10 34.87 21.44
N LEU A 418 -18.05 34.40 22.12
CA LEU A 418 -16.83 33.89 21.51
C LEU A 418 -16.75 32.38 21.72
N LEU A 419 -16.71 31.61 20.64
CA LEU A 419 -16.73 30.15 20.67
C LEU A 419 -15.56 29.53 19.91
N THR A 420 -15.07 28.40 20.41
CA THR A 420 -14.32 27.44 19.59
C THR A 420 -15.18 26.22 19.31
N VAL A 421 -14.95 25.58 18.16
CA VAL A 421 -15.55 24.30 17.78
C VAL A 421 -14.46 23.26 17.64
N ARG A 422 -14.49 22.26 18.52
CA ARG A 422 -13.45 21.26 18.65
C ARG A 422 -13.42 20.31 17.44
N GLY A 423 -12.24 20.18 16.83
CA GLY A 423 -11.98 19.31 15.69
C GLY A 423 -12.45 19.88 14.35
N ALA A 424 -12.82 21.17 14.29
CA ALA A 424 -13.20 21.86 13.05
C ALA A 424 -12.01 22.67 12.53
N GLY A 425 -11.85 22.74 11.21
CA GLY A 425 -10.96 23.65 10.50
C GLY A 425 -11.66 24.96 10.13
N HIS A 426 -11.32 25.51 8.98
CA HIS A 426 -11.75 26.83 8.49
C HIS A 426 -13.25 26.87 8.18
N MET A 427 -13.77 25.83 7.53
CA MET A 427 -15.17 25.68 7.17
C MET A 427 -15.90 24.87 8.25
N VAL A 428 -16.17 25.50 9.39
CA VAL A 428 -16.72 24.84 10.60
C VAL A 428 -18.02 24.04 10.34
N PRO A 429 -19.02 24.54 9.59
CA PRO A 429 -20.24 23.78 9.29
C PRO A 429 -19.98 22.54 8.41
N THR A 430 -18.84 22.53 7.73
CA THR A 430 -18.41 21.44 6.84
C THR A 430 -17.65 20.37 7.59
N ASP A 431 -16.72 20.79 8.45
CA ASP A 431 -15.86 19.90 9.24
C ASP A 431 -16.61 19.29 10.43
N ARG A 432 -17.48 20.07 11.08
CA ARG A 432 -18.25 19.67 12.29
C ARG A 432 -19.72 20.06 12.16
N PRO A 433 -20.47 19.48 11.21
CA PRO A 433 -21.83 19.92 10.87
C PRO A 433 -22.82 19.82 12.04
N GLY A 434 -22.76 18.75 12.85
CA GLY A 434 -23.62 18.61 14.03
C GLY A 434 -23.36 19.65 15.11
N PRO A 435 -22.12 19.77 15.63
CA PRO A 435 -21.75 20.83 16.56
C PRO A 435 -22.06 22.24 16.04
N ALA A 436 -21.79 22.53 14.76
CA ALA A 436 -22.08 23.83 14.15
C ALA A 436 -23.58 24.14 14.07
N PHE A 437 -24.40 23.14 13.75
CA PHE A 437 -25.86 23.28 13.74
C PHE A 437 -26.41 23.58 15.15
N GLN A 438 -25.96 22.84 16.17
CA GLN A 438 -26.37 23.10 17.56
C GLN A 438 -25.94 24.48 18.03
N MET A 439 -24.72 24.91 17.69
CA MET A 439 -24.22 26.24 17.97
C MET A 439 -25.13 27.32 17.36
N LEU A 440 -25.46 27.20 16.07
CA LEU A 440 -26.35 28.16 15.41
C LEU A 440 -27.73 28.17 16.07
N GLN A 441 -28.33 27.00 16.34
CA GLN A 441 -29.64 26.90 16.98
C GLN A 441 -29.64 27.65 18.31
N ASN A 442 -28.62 27.46 19.13
CA ASN A 442 -28.53 28.04 20.46
C ASN A 442 -28.24 29.55 20.40
N TYR A 443 -27.45 30.00 19.43
CA TYR A 443 -27.27 31.42 19.16
C TYR A 443 -28.59 32.10 18.75
N LEU A 444 -29.29 31.58 17.74
CA LEU A 444 -30.58 32.12 17.29
C LEU A 444 -31.64 32.07 18.39
N GLY A 445 -31.72 30.95 19.11
CA GLY A 445 -32.67 30.72 20.20
C GLY A 445 -32.30 31.36 21.54
N LYS A 446 -31.18 32.12 21.61
CA LYS A 446 -30.66 32.74 22.85
C LYS A 446 -30.53 31.75 24.03
N SER A 447 -30.18 30.51 23.73
CA SER A 447 -30.10 29.40 24.68
C SER A 447 -28.65 29.08 25.04
N ASN A 448 -28.45 28.26 26.08
CA ASN A 448 -27.11 27.78 26.42
C ASN A 448 -26.56 26.94 25.26
N TYR A 449 -25.29 27.10 24.91
CA TYR A 449 -24.67 26.34 23.81
C TYR A 449 -24.66 24.82 24.01
N THR A 450 -24.90 24.33 25.23
CA THR A 450 -25.08 22.90 25.57
C THR A 450 -26.52 22.40 25.35
N SER A 451 -27.46 23.27 25.04
CA SER A 451 -28.84 22.86 24.72
C SER A 451 -28.85 22.01 23.46
N ILE A 452 -29.44 20.81 23.56
CA ILE A 452 -29.47 19.83 22.46
C ILE A 452 -30.29 20.37 21.29
N ALA A 453 -29.77 20.17 20.07
CA ALA A 453 -30.51 20.46 18.86
C ALA A 453 -31.56 19.40 18.57
N SER A 454 -32.81 19.81 18.33
CA SER A 454 -33.87 18.89 17.93
C SER A 454 -33.91 18.83 16.41
N ILE A 455 -33.30 17.80 15.82
CA ILE A 455 -33.30 17.60 14.37
C ILE A 455 -33.74 16.19 13.99
N ASP A 456 -34.48 16.09 12.88
CA ASP A 456 -34.71 14.83 12.19
C ASP A 456 -33.41 14.43 11.48
N TYR A 457 -32.74 13.42 12.04
CA TYR A 457 -31.52 12.83 11.49
C TYR A 457 -31.80 11.84 10.36
N ALA A 458 -33.06 11.49 10.08
CA ALA A 458 -33.38 10.60 8.98
C ALA A 458 -33.33 11.39 7.66
N PRO A 459 -32.34 11.12 6.78
CA PRO A 459 -32.34 11.75 5.47
C PRO A 459 -33.63 11.41 4.75
N LYS A 460 -34.28 12.41 4.15
CA LYS A 460 -35.42 12.18 3.28
C LYS A 460 -34.97 11.26 2.14
N PRO A 461 -35.79 10.26 1.80
CA PRO A 461 -35.44 9.37 0.72
C PRO A 461 -35.34 10.18 -0.58
N LEU A 462 -34.41 9.79 -1.44
CA LEU A 462 -34.29 10.38 -2.78
C LEU A 462 -35.64 10.30 -3.51
N LEU A 463 -35.89 11.18 -4.48
CA LEU A 463 -37.09 11.05 -5.32
C LEU A 463 -37.08 9.68 -6.00
N PRO A 464 -38.22 9.05 -6.32
CA PRO A 464 -38.29 7.68 -6.81
C PRO A 464 -37.35 7.36 -8.00
N GLN A 465 -37.15 8.32 -8.90
CA GLN A 465 -36.24 8.21 -10.04
C GLN A 465 -34.74 8.26 -9.68
N TYR A 466 -34.43 8.62 -8.44
CA TYR A 466 -33.09 8.70 -7.85
C TYR A 466 -32.96 7.77 -6.64
N GLN A 467 -34.01 7.05 -6.23
CA GLN A 467 -33.88 6.03 -5.18
C GLN A 467 -33.10 4.83 -5.72
N PRO A 468 -32.16 4.27 -4.94
CA PRO A 468 -31.73 2.91 -5.20
C PRO A 468 -32.97 1.99 -5.13
N PRO A 469 -33.06 0.95 -5.98
CA PRO A 469 -34.23 0.08 -6.03
C PRO A 469 -34.53 -0.55 -4.64
N PRO A 470 -35.81 -0.80 -4.30
CA PRO A 470 -36.22 -1.19 -2.94
C PRO A 470 -35.56 -2.49 -2.47
N THR A 471 -35.22 -2.53 -1.18
CA THR A 471 -34.70 -3.71 -0.47
C THR A 471 -35.76 -4.82 -0.46
N LYS A 472 -35.51 -5.84 -1.29
CA LYS A 472 -36.16 -7.15 -1.17
C LYS A 472 -35.94 -7.68 0.27
N THR A 473 -36.97 -8.29 0.88
CA THR A 473 -36.80 -9.12 2.09
C THR A 473 -35.92 -10.32 1.73
N TRP A 474 -34.68 -10.28 2.21
CA TRP A 474 -33.68 -11.30 1.94
C TRP A 474 -33.64 -12.30 3.10
N THR A 475 -33.65 -13.60 2.78
CA THR A 475 -33.19 -14.61 3.75
C THR A 475 -31.75 -14.29 4.15
N ARG A 476 -31.24 -14.79 5.29
CA ARG A 476 -29.85 -14.53 5.71
C ARG A 476 -28.83 -14.84 4.60
N LYS A 477 -29.00 -15.96 3.90
CA LYS A 477 -28.21 -16.30 2.71
C LYS A 477 -28.33 -15.26 1.58
N GLN A 478 -29.52 -14.72 1.33
CA GLN A 478 -29.69 -13.65 0.35
C GLN A 478 -29.05 -12.35 0.85
N ALA A 479 -29.14 -12.04 2.16
CA ALA A 479 -28.52 -10.89 2.81
C ALA A 479 -27.00 -10.88 2.61
N ASP A 480 -26.40 -12.05 2.83
CA ASP A 480 -24.96 -12.25 2.72
C ASP A 480 -24.50 -12.36 1.25
N ARG A 481 -25.42 -12.36 0.28
CA ARG A 481 -25.08 -12.51 -1.15
C ARG A 481 -24.29 -11.29 -1.64
N VAL A 482 -23.05 -11.53 -2.09
CA VAL A 482 -22.28 -10.51 -2.81
C VAL A 482 -22.73 -10.52 -4.28
N TRP A 483 -23.52 -9.52 -4.65
CA TRP A 483 -24.05 -9.37 -6.01
C TRP A 483 -23.04 -8.72 -6.95
N ASP A 484 -22.46 -7.60 -6.50
CA ASP A 484 -21.47 -6.83 -7.24
C ASP A 484 -20.27 -6.60 -6.31
N LEU A 485 -19.13 -7.19 -6.66
CA LEU A 485 -17.87 -6.97 -5.95
C LEU A 485 -17.05 -5.92 -6.72
N PRO A 486 -16.76 -4.75 -6.14
CA PRO A 486 -15.96 -3.72 -6.79
C PRO A 486 -14.59 -4.26 -7.24
N GLY A 487 -14.10 -3.76 -8.37
CA GLY A 487 -12.80 -4.14 -8.91
C GLY A 487 -12.78 -5.45 -9.70
N ILE A 488 -13.84 -6.26 -9.67
CA ILE A 488 -13.92 -7.47 -10.51
C ILE A 488 -13.91 -7.08 -12.00
N THR A 489 -12.91 -7.59 -12.71
CA THR A 489 -12.66 -7.22 -14.11
C THR A 489 -13.33 -8.14 -15.13
N TYR A 490 -13.96 -9.25 -14.70
CA TYR A 490 -14.59 -10.28 -15.54
C TYR A 490 -15.88 -10.82 -14.90
N ASN A 491 -16.77 -11.45 -15.67
CA ASN A 491 -18.01 -12.00 -15.12
C ASN A 491 -17.74 -13.28 -14.33
N LEU A 492 -18.13 -13.32 -13.05
CA LEU A 492 -18.05 -14.53 -12.24
C LEU A 492 -19.09 -15.56 -12.69
N ASN A 493 -18.65 -16.80 -12.89
CA ASN A 493 -19.55 -17.93 -13.19
C ASN A 493 -20.04 -18.66 -11.93
N PHE A 494 -19.60 -18.21 -10.75
CA PHE A 494 -19.94 -18.79 -9.47
C PHE A 494 -20.59 -17.74 -8.56
N LYS A 495 -21.04 -18.25 -7.43
CA LYS A 495 -21.79 -17.53 -6.42
C LYS A 495 -20.89 -17.26 -5.22
N GLN A 496 -20.97 -16.08 -4.62
CA GLN A 496 -20.23 -15.77 -3.40
C GLN A 496 -21.12 -15.09 -2.36
N TYR A 497 -20.77 -15.29 -1.09
CA TYR A 497 -21.49 -14.78 0.05
C TYR A 497 -20.51 -14.36 1.14
N SER A 498 -20.74 -13.22 1.77
CA SER A 498 -19.93 -12.72 2.86
C SER A 498 -20.83 -12.12 3.93
N GLY A 499 -20.55 -12.45 5.19
CA GLY A 499 -21.37 -12.06 6.32
C GLY A 499 -20.77 -12.52 7.63
N TYR A 500 -21.61 -12.67 8.66
CA TYR A 500 -21.18 -13.03 10.01
C TYR A 500 -21.88 -14.29 10.50
N LEU A 501 -21.14 -15.14 11.20
CA LEU A 501 -21.62 -16.32 11.93
C LEU A 501 -21.64 -15.99 13.44
N SER A 502 -22.75 -16.31 14.11
CA SER A 502 -23.04 -15.92 15.49
C SER A 502 -23.27 -17.15 16.36
N GLY A 503 -22.31 -18.07 16.35
CA GLY A 503 -22.35 -19.28 17.18
C GLY A 503 -22.23 -19.03 18.68
N VAL A 504 -21.56 -17.93 19.07
CA VAL A 504 -21.42 -17.48 20.46
C VAL A 504 -22.04 -16.09 20.58
N ALA A 505 -22.98 -15.90 21.51
CA ALA A 505 -23.61 -14.60 21.73
C ALA A 505 -22.53 -13.54 22.00
N GLY A 506 -22.52 -12.44 21.24
CA GLY A 506 -21.52 -11.39 21.36
C GLY A 506 -20.24 -11.60 20.54
N ASN A 507 -19.97 -12.79 20.00
CA ASN A 507 -18.90 -13.00 19.02
C ASN A 507 -19.50 -13.15 17.63
N TYR A 508 -18.93 -12.44 16.66
CA TYR A 508 -19.38 -12.44 15.27
C TYR A 508 -18.17 -12.77 14.40
N LEU A 509 -18.08 -14.02 13.94
CA LEU A 509 -16.99 -14.44 13.06
C LEU A 509 -17.37 -14.13 11.61
N HIS A 510 -16.58 -13.29 10.94
CA HIS A 510 -16.73 -13.00 9.53
C HIS A 510 -16.38 -14.24 8.70
N TYR A 511 -17.14 -14.44 7.63
CA TYR A 511 -16.83 -15.43 6.63
C TYR A 511 -16.97 -14.88 5.22
N TRP A 512 -16.28 -15.53 4.28
CA TRP A 512 -16.53 -15.40 2.85
C TRP A 512 -16.59 -16.79 2.22
N LEU A 513 -17.79 -17.17 1.76
CA LEU A 513 -18.03 -18.39 0.99
C LEU A 513 -17.94 -18.08 -0.50
N VAL A 514 -17.11 -18.82 -1.22
CA VAL A 514 -17.08 -18.86 -2.69
C VAL A 514 -17.55 -20.24 -3.16
N GLU A 515 -18.70 -20.29 -3.84
CA GLU A 515 -19.23 -21.53 -4.40
C GLU A 515 -18.30 -22.10 -5.48
N SER A 516 -18.39 -23.41 -5.70
CA SER A 516 -17.62 -24.09 -6.74
C SER A 516 -17.93 -23.54 -8.14
N GLN A 517 -16.90 -23.36 -8.96
CA GLN A 517 -17.02 -23.05 -10.39
C GLN A 517 -17.41 -24.29 -11.23
N GLY A 518 -17.29 -25.49 -10.65
CA GLY A 518 -17.72 -26.76 -11.24
C GLY A 518 -19.21 -26.96 -11.03
N ASN A 519 -19.56 -27.83 -10.08
CA ASN A 519 -20.95 -28.05 -9.68
C ASN A 519 -21.13 -27.75 -8.18
N PRO A 520 -21.53 -26.53 -7.81
CA PRO A 520 -21.64 -26.14 -6.41
C PRO A 520 -22.68 -26.95 -5.61
N LYS A 521 -23.59 -27.67 -6.29
CA LYS A 521 -24.57 -28.56 -5.66
C LYS A 521 -24.02 -29.93 -5.25
N THR A 522 -22.90 -30.36 -5.82
CA THR A 522 -22.33 -31.69 -5.54
C THR A 522 -20.90 -31.63 -5.03
N ASP A 523 -20.16 -30.60 -5.40
CA ASP A 523 -18.75 -30.47 -5.03
C ASP A 523 -18.58 -30.28 -3.51
N PRO A 524 -17.48 -30.75 -2.90
CA PRO A 524 -17.27 -30.66 -1.45
C PRO A 524 -17.34 -29.24 -0.88
N LEU A 525 -17.54 -29.15 0.44
CA LEU A 525 -17.33 -27.92 1.20
C LEU A 525 -15.96 -28.00 1.87
N VAL A 526 -15.14 -26.95 1.71
CA VAL A 526 -13.79 -26.86 2.26
C VAL A 526 -13.72 -25.61 3.12
N LEU A 527 -13.46 -25.77 4.41
CA LEU A 527 -13.15 -24.66 5.31
C LEU A 527 -11.66 -24.32 5.18
N TRP A 528 -11.32 -23.04 5.07
CA TRP A 528 -9.95 -22.54 5.09
C TRP A 528 -9.70 -21.62 6.28
N LEU A 529 -8.60 -21.86 6.99
CA LEU A 529 -8.12 -21.09 8.15
C LEU A 529 -6.65 -20.70 7.94
N ASN A 530 -6.34 -19.40 7.79
CA ASN A 530 -4.96 -18.94 7.92
C ASN A 530 -4.51 -18.98 9.41
N GLY A 531 -3.20 -18.90 9.64
CA GLY A 531 -2.58 -19.06 10.96
C GLY A 531 -2.34 -17.76 11.74
N GLY A 532 -1.08 -17.52 12.13
CA GLY A 532 -0.64 -16.35 12.92
C GLY A 532 0.02 -16.74 14.26
N PRO A 533 -0.74 -17.00 15.34
CA PRO A 533 -2.19 -16.81 15.51
C PRO A 533 -2.60 -15.33 15.35
N GLY A 534 -3.74 -15.08 14.71
CA GLY A 534 -4.24 -13.71 14.48
C GLY A 534 -4.21 -13.21 13.03
N CYS A 535 -3.92 -14.08 12.05
CA CYS A 535 -3.99 -13.73 10.63
C CYS A 535 -5.40 -13.93 10.06
N SER A 536 -5.83 -13.02 9.20
CA SER A 536 -7.08 -13.11 8.45
C SER A 536 -7.04 -14.21 7.40
N SER A 537 -8.10 -15.02 7.34
CA SER A 537 -8.32 -16.01 6.27
C SER A 537 -8.60 -15.38 4.89
N LEU A 538 -8.89 -14.07 4.84
CA LEU A 538 -8.98 -13.33 3.59
C LEU A 538 -7.61 -13.03 2.99
N GLY A 539 -6.54 -13.08 3.80
CA GLY A 539 -5.16 -13.14 3.29
C GLY A 539 -5.03 -14.30 2.31
N GLY A 540 -5.33 -15.53 2.76
CA GLY A 540 -5.28 -16.71 1.90
C GLY A 540 -6.28 -16.69 0.74
N MET A 541 -7.45 -16.07 0.93
CA MET A 541 -8.38 -15.86 -0.18
C MET A 541 -7.78 -14.96 -1.27
N LEU A 542 -7.21 -13.82 -0.90
CA LEU A 542 -6.85 -12.76 -1.84
C LEU A 542 -5.43 -12.90 -2.38
N THR A 543 -4.52 -13.59 -1.69
CA THR A 543 -3.12 -13.70 -2.13
C THR A 543 -2.73 -15.11 -2.55
N GLU A 544 -3.48 -16.14 -2.14
CA GLU A 544 -3.07 -17.55 -2.33
C GLU A 544 -4.05 -18.34 -3.22
N LEU A 545 -5.21 -18.76 -2.69
CA LEU A 545 -6.03 -19.83 -3.27
C LEU A 545 -7.47 -19.43 -3.64
N GLY A 546 -7.90 -18.22 -3.29
CA GLY A 546 -9.21 -17.72 -3.66
C GLY A 546 -9.33 -17.38 -5.15
N PRO A 547 -10.55 -17.08 -5.63
CA PRO A 547 -10.87 -16.96 -7.06
C PRO A 547 -10.24 -15.77 -7.78
N PHE A 548 -9.73 -14.79 -7.04
CA PHE A 548 -9.16 -13.58 -7.58
C PHE A 548 -8.12 -12.98 -6.63
N HIS A 549 -7.21 -12.21 -7.21
CA HIS A 549 -6.14 -11.52 -6.50
C HIS A 549 -6.21 -10.00 -6.75
N PRO A 550 -5.80 -9.17 -5.78
CA PRO A 550 -5.72 -7.74 -5.97
C PRO A 550 -4.58 -7.36 -6.93
N ASN A 551 -4.85 -6.38 -7.81
CA ASN A 551 -3.82 -5.74 -8.62
C ASN A 551 -3.04 -4.70 -7.79
N PRO A 552 -1.83 -4.32 -8.22
CA PRO A 552 -1.03 -3.28 -7.55
C PRO A 552 -1.70 -1.90 -7.46
N ASP A 553 -2.74 -1.66 -8.26
CA ASP A 553 -3.53 -0.42 -8.20
C ASP A 553 -4.40 -0.31 -6.94
N GLY A 554 -4.59 -1.44 -6.24
CA GLY A 554 -5.48 -1.62 -5.11
C GLY A 554 -6.97 -1.40 -5.42
N LYS A 555 -7.34 -1.30 -6.68
CA LYS A 555 -8.71 -0.99 -7.12
C LYS A 555 -9.33 -2.11 -7.92
N THR A 556 -8.52 -2.94 -8.58
CA THR A 556 -8.98 -3.99 -9.47
C THR A 556 -8.52 -5.37 -9.01
N LEU A 557 -9.28 -6.39 -9.41
CA LEU A 557 -9.08 -7.79 -9.09
C LEU A 557 -8.87 -8.57 -10.39
N PHE A 558 -7.82 -9.41 -10.44
CA PHE A 558 -7.54 -10.31 -11.57
C PHE A 558 -7.88 -11.76 -11.25
N GLU A 559 -8.21 -12.56 -12.27
CA GLU A 559 -8.64 -13.96 -12.09
C GLU A 559 -7.49 -14.85 -11.59
N ASN A 560 -7.74 -15.63 -10.52
CA ASN A 560 -6.91 -16.77 -10.17
C ASN A 560 -7.41 -18.03 -10.91
N VAL A 561 -6.79 -18.34 -12.03
CA VAL A 561 -7.13 -19.54 -12.82
C VAL A 561 -6.81 -20.86 -12.10
N PHE A 562 -6.10 -20.79 -10.97
CA PHE A 562 -5.73 -21.92 -10.12
C PHE A 562 -6.47 -21.94 -8.77
N SER A 563 -7.55 -21.18 -8.62
CA SER A 563 -8.31 -21.15 -7.37
C SER A 563 -8.85 -22.52 -6.96
N TRP A 564 -8.83 -22.80 -5.66
CA TRP A 564 -9.41 -24.01 -5.09
C TRP A 564 -10.93 -24.10 -5.31
N ASN A 565 -11.61 -22.96 -5.51
CA ASN A 565 -13.04 -23.00 -5.83
C ASN A 565 -13.35 -23.55 -7.23
N LYS A 566 -12.34 -23.90 -8.04
CA LYS A 566 -12.54 -24.67 -9.28
C LYS A 566 -13.06 -26.09 -9.01
N VAL A 567 -12.87 -26.63 -7.80
CA VAL A 567 -13.22 -28.02 -7.44
C VAL A 567 -13.98 -28.17 -6.13
N ALA A 568 -14.24 -27.08 -5.41
CA ALA A 568 -14.90 -27.09 -4.11
C ALA A 568 -15.66 -25.79 -3.85
N ASN A 569 -16.60 -25.82 -2.92
CA ASN A 569 -17.12 -24.62 -2.27
C ASN A 569 -16.14 -24.29 -1.14
N VAL A 570 -15.53 -23.11 -1.16
CA VAL A 570 -14.49 -22.75 -0.17
C VAL A 570 -15.05 -21.70 0.77
N LEU A 571 -15.04 -22.01 2.07
CA LEU A 571 -15.45 -21.15 3.17
C LEU A 571 -14.20 -20.60 3.85
N PHE A 572 -13.87 -19.34 3.61
CA PHE A 572 -12.83 -18.62 4.34
C PHE A 572 -13.45 -18.09 5.63
N LEU A 573 -12.96 -18.53 6.78
CA LEU A 573 -13.48 -18.12 8.09
C LEU A 573 -12.41 -17.32 8.84
N GLU A 574 -12.72 -16.09 9.22
CA GLU A 574 -11.81 -15.25 9.99
C GLU A 574 -11.96 -15.55 11.48
N GLY A 575 -10.94 -16.15 12.08
CA GLY A 575 -10.92 -16.50 13.49
C GLY A 575 -9.49 -16.50 14.02
N PRO A 576 -9.24 -16.25 15.33
CA PRO A 576 -10.21 -16.01 16.41
C PRO A 576 -11.00 -14.68 16.29
N ARG A 577 -11.93 -14.42 17.22
CA ARG A 577 -12.67 -13.13 17.28
C ARG A 577 -11.69 -11.94 17.30
N ASN A 578 -12.06 -10.81 16.68
CA ASN A 578 -11.20 -9.62 16.49
C ASN A 578 -10.02 -9.80 15.51
N VAL A 579 -10.05 -10.84 14.66
CA VAL A 579 -9.16 -11.01 13.51
C VAL A 579 -9.89 -10.62 12.22
N GLY A 580 -9.24 -9.82 11.37
CA GLY A 580 -9.84 -9.34 10.13
C GLY A 580 -11.12 -8.53 10.42
N PHE A 581 -12.24 -8.93 9.80
CA PHE A 581 -13.55 -8.33 10.03
C PHE A 581 -14.35 -8.99 11.15
N SER A 582 -13.86 -10.07 11.77
CA SER A 582 -14.51 -10.68 12.93
C SER A 582 -14.48 -9.75 14.14
N VAL A 583 -15.58 -9.69 14.90
CA VAL A 583 -15.71 -8.73 16.01
C VAL A 583 -16.32 -9.36 17.27
N GLN A 584 -15.95 -8.79 18.42
CA GLN A 584 -16.56 -9.10 19.71
C GLN A 584 -17.30 -7.88 20.27
N ASN A 585 -18.58 -8.05 20.56
CA ASN A 585 -19.34 -7.12 21.40
C ASN A 585 -19.11 -7.46 22.88
N ARG A 586 -18.19 -6.73 23.50
CA ARG A 586 -17.79 -6.93 24.91
C ARG A 586 -18.90 -6.68 25.92
N SER A 587 -19.95 -5.92 25.57
CA SER A 587 -21.11 -5.75 26.44
C SER A 587 -21.99 -6.99 26.53
N ILE A 588 -21.92 -7.88 25.53
CA ILE A 588 -22.66 -9.16 25.49
C ILE A 588 -21.77 -10.31 25.94
N ASN A 589 -20.53 -10.36 25.44
CA ASN A 589 -19.54 -11.36 25.82
C ASN A 589 -18.25 -10.69 26.32
N PRO A 590 -18.04 -10.60 27.64
CA PRO A 590 -16.86 -9.96 28.23
C PRO A 590 -15.61 -10.86 28.23
N ASP A 591 -15.67 -12.07 27.66
CA ASP A 591 -14.56 -13.02 27.64
C ASP A 591 -13.31 -12.48 26.95
N GLU A 592 -12.20 -12.44 27.67
CA GLU A 592 -10.91 -11.94 27.17
C GLU A 592 -9.91 -13.06 26.88
N ASP A 593 -10.30 -14.33 27.05
CA ASP A 593 -9.40 -15.46 26.84
C ASP A 593 -9.27 -15.77 25.34
N TYR A 594 -8.03 -15.72 24.84
CA TYR A 594 -7.65 -16.13 23.49
C TYR A 594 -6.71 -17.32 23.60
N ASN A 595 -7.20 -18.51 23.24
CA ASN A 595 -6.43 -19.75 23.29
C ASN A 595 -6.98 -20.78 22.29
N ASP A 596 -6.25 -21.88 22.13
CA ASP A 596 -6.53 -22.91 21.12
C ASP A 596 -7.89 -23.57 21.31
N ASP A 597 -8.21 -24.00 22.52
CA ASP A 597 -9.44 -24.72 22.81
C ASP A 597 -10.66 -23.80 22.63
N ARG A 598 -10.54 -22.52 23.03
CA ARG A 598 -11.58 -21.51 22.85
C ARG A 598 -11.83 -21.22 21.37
N THR A 599 -10.75 -21.10 20.59
CA THR A 599 -10.83 -20.87 19.14
C THR A 599 -11.48 -22.05 18.42
N ALA A 600 -11.10 -23.28 18.76
CA ALA A 600 -11.73 -24.48 18.22
C ALA A 600 -13.23 -24.54 18.55
N ASN A 601 -13.62 -24.20 19.77
CA ASN A 601 -15.03 -24.15 20.18
C ASN A 601 -15.83 -23.07 19.44
N ASP A 602 -15.29 -21.85 19.31
CA ASP A 602 -15.95 -20.75 18.61
C ASP A 602 -16.14 -21.09 17.11
N ASN A 603 -15.13 -21.72 16.49
CA ASN A 603 -15.22 -22.21 15.11
C ASN A 603 -16.25 -23.33 14.94
N TYR A 604 -16.33 -24.28 15.89
CA TYR A 604 -17.39 -25.31 15.91
C TYR A 604 -18.79 -24.67 15.91
N LEU A 605 -19.02 -23.72 16.82
CA LEU A 605 -20.33 -23.06 16.96
C LEU A 605 -20.66 -22.21 15.72
N ALA A 606 -19.67 -21.56 15.12
CA ALA A 606 -19.84 -20.86 13.85
C ALA A 606 -20.24 -21.81 12.71
N LEU A 607 -19.62 -23.00 12.62
CA LEU A 607 -20.01 -24.01 11.63
C LEU A 607 -21.44 -24.53 11.83
N LYS A 608 -21.88 -24.69 13.08
CA LYS A 608 -23.26 -25.07 13.40
C LYS A 608 -24.26 -24.01 12.95
N ASP A 609 -23.95 -22.74 13.16
CA ASP A 609 -24.75 -21.61 12.68
C ASP A 609 -24.72 -21.50 11.13
N PHE A 610 -23.56 -21.76 10.50
CA PHE A 610 -23.40 -21.79 9.05
C PHE A 610 -24.32 -22.83 8.39
N LEU A 611 -24.37 -24.06 8.92
CA LEU A 611 -25.25 -25.11 8.37
C LEU A 611 -26.75 -24.77 8.51
N THR A 612 -27.11 -23.92 9.49
CA THR A 612 -28.46 -23.40 9.62
C THR A 612 -28.77 -22.37 8.53
N ALA A 613 -27.81 -21.51 8.19
CA ALA A 613 -27.95 -20.53 7.11
C ALA A 613 -27.86 -21.13 5.70
N TYR A 614 -27.13 -22.23 5.54
CA TYR A 614 -26.86 -22.91 4.26
C TYR A 614 -27.18 -24.42 4.33
N PRO A 615 -28.47 -24.79 4.47
CA PRO A 615 -28.88 -26.19 4.65
C PRO A 615 -28.51 -27.12 3.48
N GLU A 616 -28.22 -26.60 2.30
CA GLU A 616 -27.76 -27.40 1.14
C GLU A 616 -26.35 -27.99 1.29
N TYR A 617 -25.58 -27.55 2.29
CA TYR A 617 -24.29 -28.16 2.64
C TYR A 617 -24.41 -29.23 3.74
N VAL A 618 -25.59 -29.44 4.32
CA VAL A 618 -25.84 -30.56 5.21
C VAL A 618 -25.59 -31.88 4.46
N ASN A 619 -24.84 -32.78 5.08
CA ASN A 619 -24.32 -34.04 4.56
C ASN A 619 -23.34 -33.91 3.38
N ARG A 620 -22.95 -32.69 2.97
CA ARG A 620 -21.90 -32.50 1.96
C ARG A 620 -20.55 -32.95 2.52
N PRO A 621 -19.72 -33.68 1.75
CA PRO A 621 -18.34 -33.96 2.17
C PRO A 621 -17.64 -32.66 2.57
N PHE A 622 -17.20 -32.62 3.82
CA PHE A 622 -16.65 -31.44 4.48
C PHE A 622 -15.19 -31.68 4.85
N TYR A 623 -14.34 -30.71 4.52
CA TYR A 623 -12.92 -30.77 4.82
C TYR A 623 -12.48 -29.54 5.61
N VAL A 624 -11.72 -29.75 6.68
CA VAL A 624 -11.11 -28.68 7.47
C VAL A 624 -9.69 -28.45 6.95
N THR A 625 -9.38 -27.26 6.45
CA THR A 625 -8.07 -26.97 5.89
C THR A 625 -7.51 -25.65 6.42
N GLY A 626 -6.19 -25.52 6.40
CA GLY A 626 -5.52 -24.31 6.85
C GLY A 626 -4.00 -24.40 6.71
N GLU A 627 -3.32 -23.36 7.14
CA GLU A 627 -1.86 -23.24 7.02
C GLU A 627 -1.19 -22.62 8.23
N SER A 628 0.14 -22.79 8.37
CA SER A 628 0.94 -22.15 9.42
C SER A 628 0.48 -22.58 10.82
N TYR A 629 0.10 -21.65 11.70
CA TYR A 629 -0.57 -21.95 12.97
C TYR A 629 -1.92 -22.70 12.80
N GLY A 630 -2.43 -22.79 11.57
CA GLY A 630 -3.44 -23.76 11.15
C GLY A 630 -3.05 -25.21 11.45
N GLY A 631 -1.76 -25.52 11.63
CA GLY A 631 -1.27 -26.78 12.20
C GLY A 631 -1.76 -27.07 13.61
N VAL A 632 -2.20 -26.06 14.35
CA VAL A 632 -2.90 -26.19 15.64
C VAL A 632 -4.42 -26.08 15.45
N TYR A 633 -4.90 -25.08 14.71
CA TYR A 633 -6.35 -24.85 14.53
C TYR A 633 -7.08 -25.99 13.84
N VAL A 634 -6.49 -26.57 12.79
CA VAL A 634 -7.13 -27.63 12.00
C VAL A 634 -7.25 -28.92 12.81
N PRO A 635 -6.20 -29.47 13.46
CA PRO A 635 -6.35 -30.69 14.24
C PRO A 635 -7.25 -30.51 15.48
N THR A 636 -7.13 -29.39 16.21
CA THR A 636 -7.96 -29.15 17.41
C THR A 636 -9.44 -29.03 17.06
N LEU A 637 -9.79 -28.27 16.01
CA LEU A 637 -11.16 -28.19 15.50
C LEU A 637 -11.64 -29.56 14.99
N THR A 638 -10.82 -30.27 14.23
CA THR A 638 -11.19 -31.59 13.68
C THR A 638 -11.47 -32.59 14.79
N SER A 639 -10.61 -32.64 15.81
CA SER A 639 -10.80 -33.47 17.00
C SER A 639 -12.12 -33.16 17.70
N LEU A 640 -12.41 -31.87 17.93
CA LEU A 640 -13.66 -31.44 18.55
C LEU A 640 -14.88 -31.80 17.69
N LEU A 641 -14.81 -31.62 16.37
CA LEU A 641 -15.90 -31.97 15.46
C LEU A 641 -16.22 -33.47 15.48
N ILE A 642 -15.21 -34.35 15.58
CA ILE A 642 -15.41 -35.79 15.73
C ILE A 642 -16.23 -36.08 16.99
N ASP A 643 -15.87 -35.50 18.14
CA ASP A 643 -16.61 -35.67 19.39
C ASP A 643 -18.06 -35.18 19.28
N LYS A 644 -18.27 -34.03 18.62
CA LYS A 644 -19.61 -33.47 18.41
C LYS A 644 -20.46 -34.28 17.44
N ILE A 645 -19.86 -34.91 16.45
CA ILE A 645 -20.54 -35.83 15.53
C ILE A 645 -20.90 -37.12 16.26
N GLN A 646 -19.95 -37.75 16.96
CA GLN A 646 -20.15 -39.03 17.66
C GLN A 646 -21.12 -38.92 18.84
N SER A 647 -21.19 -37.76 19.51
CA SER A 647 -22.18 -37.47 20.56
C SER A 647 -23.57 -37.09 20.03
N GLY A 648 -23.70 -36.83 18.73
CA GLY A 648 -24.97 -36.41 18.11
C GLY A 648 -25.31 -34.92 18.26
N ASP A 649 -24.38 -34.06 18.68
CA ASP A 649 -24.57 -32.60 18.81
C ASP A 649 -24.48 -31.86 17.46
N LEU A 650 -23.82 -32.47 16.47
CA LEU A 650 -23.63 -31.94 15.12
C LEU A 650 -24.10 -32.92 14.03
N VAL A 651 -25.35 -33.34 14.12
CA VAL A 651 -26.00 -34.20 13.11
C VAL A 651 -26.06 -33.46 11.78
N GLY A 652 -25.44 -34.03 10.74
CA GLY A 652 -25.48 -33.49 9.38
C GLY A 652 -24.17 -32.86 8.88
N LEU A 653 -23.11 -32.80 9.68
CA LEU A 653 -21.77 -32.51 9.16
C LEU A 653 -21.10 -33.82 8.71
N ASN A 654 -20.84 -33.96 7.41
CA ASN A 654 -20.16 -35.13 6.85
C ASN A 654 -18.65 -34.84 6.75
N LEU A 655 -17.96 -34.90 7.89
CA LEU A 655 -16.52 -34.67 7.99
C LEU A 655 -15.76 -35.78 7.24
N ALA A 656 -15.14 -35.42 6.11
CA ALA A 656 -14.47 -36.37 5.22
C ALA A 656 -12.94 -36.33 5.35
N GLY A 657 -12.36 -35.20 5.76
CA GLY A 657 -10.92 -35.10 5.92
C GLY A 657 -10.43 -33.77 6.46
N MET A 658 -9.12 -33.67 6.64
CA MET A 658 -8.43 -32.42 6.98
C MET A 658 -7.12 -32.27 6.20
N ALA A 659 -6.71 -31.03 5.92
CA ALA A 659 -5.42 -30.75 5.29
C ALA A 659 -4.70 -29.55 5.93
N VAL A 660 -3.40 -29.70 6.21
CA VAL A 660 -2.57 -28.65 6.81
C VAL A 660 -1.39 -28.35 5.90
N GLY A 661 -1.26 -27.09 5.49
CA GLY A 661 -0.13 -26.58 4.72
C GLY A 661 0.92 -25.94 5.62
N ASN A 662 2.19 -26.34 5.52
CA ASN A 662 3.29 -25.73 6.27
C ASN A 662 2.92 -25.50 7.75
N GLY A 663 2.55 -26.57 8.44
CA GLY A 663 1.85 -26.49 9.72
C GLY A 663 2.78 -26.42 10.92
N GLU A 664 2.44 -25.64 11.94
CA GLU A 664 3.04 -25.75 13.27
C GLU A 664 2.48 -26.97 14.01
N LEU A 665 2.87 -28.18 13.61
CA LEU A 665 2.38 -29.43 14.24
C LEU A 665 3.08 -29.72 15.59
N SER A 666 4.36 -29.35 15.69
CA SER A 666 5.17 -29.46 16.91
C SER A 666 6.35 -28.47 16.85
N ALA A 667 6.28 -27.43 17.68
CA ALA A 667 7.29 -26.37 17.72
C ALA A 667 8.68 -26.89 18.11
N LEU A 668 8.75 -27.91 18.99
CA LEU A 668 10.01 -28.55 19.33
C LEU A 668 10.65 -29.28 18.13
N LYS A 669 9.84 -29.95 17.31
CA LYS A 669 10.32 -30.63 16.11
C LYS A 669 10.74 -29.64 15.03
N GLN A 670 10.02 -28.53 14.90
CA GLN A 670 10.40 -27.47 13.97
C GLN A 670 11.77 -26.87 14.33
N VAL A 671 11.98 -26.53 15.61
CA VAL A 671 13.26 -26.01 16.10
C VAL A 671 14.40 -27.02 15.89
N ASN A 672 14.13 -28.31 16.06
CA ASN A 672 15.14 -29.35 15.85
C ASN A 672 15.49 -29.53 14.35
N SER A 673 14.47 -29.65 13.50
CA SER A 673 14.62 -29.95 12.07
C SER A 673 15.23 -28.81 11.26
N ILE A 674 14.91 -27.56 11.59
CA ILE A 674 15.35 -26.39 10.82
C ILE A 674 16.88 -26.23 10.86
N ILE A 675 17.55 -26.65 11.93
CA ILE A 675 19.01 -26.57 12.05
C ILE A 675 19.70 -27.36 10.93
N SER A 676 19.26 -28.60 10.71
CA SER A 676 19.76 -29.44 9.62
C SER A 676 19.40 -28.85 8.27
N MET A 677 18.16 -28.38 8.09
CA MET A 677 17.75 -27.76 6.84
C MET A 677 18.65 -26.58 6.46
N LEU A 678 18.85 -25.62 7.37
CA LEU A 678 19.61 -24.40 7.08
C LEU A 678 21.10 -24.66 6.87
N TYR A 679 21.69 -25.65 7.55
CA TYR A 679 23.05 -26.09 7.23
C TYR A 679 23.15 -26.66 5.81
N PHE A 680 22.29 -27.59 5.42
CA PHE A 680 22.33 -28.22 4.09
C PHE A 680 21.87 -27.31 2.95
N HIS A 681 21.19 -26.22 3.26
CA HIS A 681 20.89 -25.13 2.32
C HIS A 681 21.97 -24.04 2.28
N GLY A 682 23.07 -24.22 3.03
CA GLY A 682 24.24 -23.34 3.00
C GLY A 682 24.05 -22.02 3.75
N ILE A 683 23.02 -21.92 4.60
CA ILE A 683 22.73 -20.73 5.42
C ILE A 683 23.58 -20.75 6.69
N TYR A 684 23.77 -21.92 7.32
CA TYR A 684 24.65 -22.08 8.47
C TYR A 684 26.04 -22.54 8.06
N GLY A 685 27.06 -21.91 8.67
CA GLY A 685 28.45 -22.25 8.43
C GLY A 685 28.85 -23.56 9.10
N LYS A 686 29.89 -24.21 8.56
CA LYS A 686 30.48 -25.42 9.15
C LYS A 686 30.88 -25.22 10.62
N SER A 687 31.33 -24.03 11.01
CA SER A 687 31.69 -23.71 12.39
C SER A 687 30.51 -23.78 13.36
N ASP A 688 29.32 -23.33 12.94
CA ASP A 688 28.11 -23.42 13.75
C ASP A 688 27.68 -24.89 13.91
N TYR A 689 27.71 -25.63 12.79
CA TYR A 689 27.34 -27.04 12.73
C TYR A 689 28.27 -27.93 13.57
N ASP A 690 29.59 -27.72 13.48
CA ASP A 690 30.61 -28.44 14.27
C ASP A 690 30.52 -28.14 15.77
N GLN A 691 30.12 -26.92 16.15
CA GLN A 691 29.92 -26.58 17.57
C GLN A 691 28.73 -27.35 18.14
N LEU A 692 27.62 -27.40 17.40
CA LEU A 692 26.43 -28.14 17.80
C LEU A 692 26.69 -29.66 17.88
N GLN A 693 27.62 -30.19 17.09
CA GLN A 693 28.06 -31.60 17.18
C GLN A 693 28.51 -32.03 18.57
N LYS A 694 29.06 -31.11 19.36
CA LYS A 694 29.50 -31.39 20.73
C LYS A 694 28.34 -31.67 21.69
N CYS A 695 27.13 -31.25 21.34
CA CYS A 695 25.92 -31.43 22.14
C CYS A 695 25.27 -32.80 21.95
N CYS A 696 25.79 -33.64 21.06
CA CYS A 696 25.25 -34.97 20.84
C CYS A 696 26.06 -36.05 21.56
N ASN A 697 25.40 -37.01 22.21
CA ASN A 697 26.04 -38.02 23.07
C ASN A 697 27.04 -38.95 22.36
N ASN A 698 27.05 -39.01 21.01
CA ASN A 698 27.98 -39.82 20.21
C ASN A 698 28.88 -38.95 19.32
N THR A 699 29.63 -38.03 19.92
CA THR A 699 30.51 -37.04 19.24
C THR A 699 31.59 -37.63 18.32
N GLY A 700 31.79 -38.95 18.26
CA GLY A 700 32.81 -39.64 17.47
C GLY A 700 32.34 -40.32 16.17
N ASP A 701 31.02 -40.42 15.92
CA ASP A 701 30.47 -41.04 14.71
C ASP A 701 29.65 -40.01 13.91
N PRO A 702 30.18 -39.52 12.77
CA PRO A 702 29.49 -38.54 11.91
C PRO A 702 28.11 -39.01 11.46
N THR A 703 27.87 -40.32 11.41
CA THR A 703 26.58 -40.88 10.98
C THR A 703 25.47 -40.65 11.99
N TRP A 704 25.77 -40.33 13.26
CA TRP A 704 24.77 -40.09 14.30
C TRP A 704 24.37 -38.63 14.45
N PHE A 705 25.19 -37.69 13.95
CA PHE A 705 24.96 -36.26 14.17
C PHE A 705 23.64 -35.76 13.57
N GLU A 706 23.29 -36.27 12.38
CA GLU A 706 22.04 -35.96 11.68
C GLU A 706 20.77 -36.47 12.40
N TYR A 707 20.93 -37.34 13.41
CA TYR A 707 19.83 -37.97 14.16
C TYR A 707 19.80 -37.52 15.62
N CYS A 708 20.58 -36.51 15.99
CA CYS A 708 20.59 -36.00 17.34
C CYS A 708 19.28 -35.27 17.63
N ASP A 709 18.63 -35.66 18.72
CA ASP A 709 17.46 -34.94 19.21
C ASP A 709 17.91 -33.71 20.00
N PHE A 710 17.98 -32.55 19.34
CA PHE A 710 18.33 -31.30 20.01
C PHE A 710 17.19 -30.73 20.88
N SER A 711 15.96 -31.21 20.69
CA SER A 711 14.80 -30.69 21.42
C SER A 711 14.89 -30.95 22.92
N GLN A 712 15.66 -31.97 23.34
CA GLN A 712 15.88 -32.31 24.76
C GLN A 712 16.53 -31.19 25.58
N PHE A 713 17.25 -30.26 24.93
CA PHE A 713 17.98 -29.17 25.57
C PHE A 713 17.16 -27.88 25.74
N ILE A 714 15.96 -27.83 25.16
CA ILE A 714 15.11 -26.63 25.17
C ILE A 714 13.74 -26.92 25.79
N THR A 715 13.05 -25.84 26.16
CA THR A 715 11.63 -25.80 26.52
C THR A 715 10.99 -24.62 25.82
N LEU A 716 9.66 -24.60 25.72
CA LEU A 716 8.91 -23.48 25.15
C LEU A 716 8.23 -22.68 26.27
N ASP A 717 8.24 -21.36 26.15
CA ASP A 717 7.39 -20.49 27.00
C ASP A 717 5.94 -20.45 26.50
N SER A 718 5.07 -19.71 27.19
CA SER A 718 3.64 -19.58 26.83
C SER A 718 3.39 -18.87 25.50
N ALA A 719 4.39 -18.18 24.96
CA ALA A 719 4.36 -17.59 23.63
C ALA A 719 4.99 -18.51 22.58
N GLY A 720 5.51 -19.69 22.96
CA GLY A 720 6.15 -20.65 22.06
C GLY A 720 7.60 -20.31 21.72
N ASN A 721 8.31 -19.50 22.52
CA ASN A 721 9.74 -19.25 22.30
C ASN A 721 10.60 -20.34 22.94
N ALA A 722 11.60 -20.81 22.21
CA ALA A 722 12.60 -21.76 22.66
C ALA A 722 13.54 -21.11 23.68
N GLN A 723 13.61 -21.72 24.85
CA GLN A 723 14.52 -21.34 25.93
C GLN A 723 15.34 -22.56 26.35
N ALA A 724 16.58 -22.34 26.76
CA ALA A 724 17.39 -23.42 27.32
C ALA A 724 16.67 -24.01 28.54
N LYS A 725 16.48 -25.34 28.56
CA LYS A 725 15.79 -26.04 29.64
C LYS A 725 16.52 -25.90 30.98
N VAL A 726 17.84 -25.79 30.93
CA VAL A 726 18.71 -25.48 32.06
C VAL A 726 19.37 -24.13 31.77
N ALA A 727 19.25 -23.17 32.70
CA ALA A 727 19.83 -21.85 32.55
C ALA A 727 21.36 -21.95 32.32
N ASN A 728 21.85 -21.22 31.31
CA ASN A 728 23.26 -21.20 30.88
C ASN A 728 23.81 -22.54 30.34
N ASP A 729 22.97 -23.51 30.00
CA ASP A 729 23.43 -24.69 29.25
C ASP A 729 23.88 -24.27 27.83
N PRO A 730 25.15 -24.49 27.45
CA PRO A 730 25.65 -24.14 26.13
C PRO A 730 24.84 -24.81 25.01
N CYS A 731 24.39 -26.05 25.21
CA CYS A 731 23.63 -26.78 24.22
C CYS A 731 22.22 -26.24 24.07
N GLY A 732 21.48 -26.03 25.17
CA GLY A 732 20.18 -25.37 25.13
C GLY A 732 20.21 -23.97 24.53
N THR A 733 21.26 -23.19 24.85
CA THR A 733 21.44 -21.83 24.32
C THR A 733 21.70 -21.86 22.82
N GLN A 734 22.59 -22.74 22.36
CA GLN A 734 22.94 -22.84 20.95
C GLN A 734 21.80 -23.40 20.10
N VAL A 735 21.01 -24.33 20.62
CA VAL A 735 19.82 -24.87 19.95
C VAL A 735 18.72 -23.82 19.84
N ALA A 736 18.42 -23.07 20.91
CA ALA A 736 17.44 -21.99 20.85
C ALA A 736 17.85 -20.89 19.84
N ASP A 737 19.16 -20.62 19.77
CA ASP A 737 19.74 -19.66 18.84
C ASP A 737 19.64 -20.12 17.37
N LEU A 738 20.24 -21.26 17.03
CA LEU A 738 20.25 -21.78 15.65
C LEU A 738 18.89 -22.30 15.18
N GLY A 739 18.09 -22.85 16.09
CA GLY A 739 16.82 -23.48 15.76
C GLY A 739 15.62 -22.54 15.79
N GLN A 740 15.76 -21.32 16.33
CA GLN A 740 14.67 -20.35 16.34
C GLN A 740 15.17 -18.92 16.17
N MET A 741 16.05 -18.42 17.04
CA MET A 741 16.39 -17.00 17.06
C MET A 741 17.01 -16.51 15.75
N ARG A 742 18.04 -17.19 15.21
CA ARG A 742 18.66 -16.83 13.93
C ARG A 742 17.72 -17.01 12.74
N VAL A 743 16.84 -18.01 12.78
CA VAL A 743 15.81 -18.18 11.74
C VAL A 743 14.98 -16.89 11.66
N TRP A 744 14.45 -16.46 12.81
CA TRP A 744 13.64 -15.25 12.95
C TRP A 744 14.46 -13.98 13.23
N THR A 745 15.74 -13.90 12.87
CA THR A 745 16.53 -12.65 12.90
C THR A 745 17.55 -12.52 11.75
N SER A 746 17.68 -13.55 10.91
CA SER A 746 18.55 -13.52 9.74
C SER A 746 17.98 -12.67 8.62
N ILE A 747 18.84 -12.21 7.71
CA ILE A 747 18.44 -11.45 6.51
C ILE A 747 17.66 -12.28 5.47
N ASN A 748 17.44 -13.56 5.71
CA ASN A 748 16.71 -14.42 4.77
C ASN A 748 15.22 -14.34 5.06
N ASP A 749 14.39 -14.35 4.02
CA ASP A 749 12.94 -14.44 4.20
C ASP A 749 12.59 -15.79 4.83
N VAL A 750 12.02 -15.74 6.04
CA VAL A 750 11.64 -16.91 6.83
C VAL A 750 10.58 -17.77 6.12
N TYR A 751 9.78 -17.15 5.25
CA TYR A 751 8.74 -17.86 4.52
C TYR A 751 9.26 -18.47 3.21
N ASN A 752 10.44 -18.07 2.72
CA ASN A 752 11.06 -18.66 1.52
C ASN A 752 12.56 -18.32 1.44
N ILE A 753 13.44 -19.32 1.61
CA ILE A 753 14.91 -19.14 1.60
C ILE A 753 15.49 -18.55 0.30
N TYR A 754 14.73 -18.53 -0.80
CA TYR A 754 15.17 -18.07 -2.12
C TYR A 754 14.46 -16.79 -2.59
N GLN A 755 13.72 -16.11 -1.72
CA GLN A 755 12.94 -14.94 -2.09
C GLN A 755 13.78 -13.65 -2.00
N ASP A 756 14.06 -13.03 -3.15
CA ASP A 756 14.87 -11.79 -3.27
C ASP A 756 14.06 -10.48 -3.19
N CYS A 757 12.77 -10.53 -2.85
CA CYS A 757 11.86 -9.38 -2.98
C CYS A 757 12.08 -8.23 -1.97
N TYR A 758 13.07 -8.32 -1.06
CA TYR A 758 13.37 -7.25 -0.10
C TYR A 758 14.87 -6.91 -0.07
N GLN A 759 15.36 -6.17 -1.06
CA GLN A 759 16.56 -5.36 -0.85
C GLN A 759 16.19 -4.14 0.00
N THR A 760 16.56 -4.16 1.27
CA THR A 760 16.47 -2.96 2.13
C THR A 760 17.82 -2.62 2.75
N THR A 761 18.07 -1.33 2.95
CA THR A 761 19.32 -0.76 3.45
C THR A 761 19.49 -0.85 4.98
N SER A 762 18.82 -1.79 5.61
CA SER A 762 18.85 -2.03 7.06
C SER A 762 18.65 -3.52 7.31
N THR A 763 19.22 -4.04 8.40
CA THR A 763 19.16 -5.45 8.82
C THR A 763 17.73 -5.90 9.05
N MET A 764 17.05 -6.26 7.96
CA MET A 764 15.75 -6.91 7.94
C MET A 764 15.98 -8.38 7.67
N LEU A 765 15.58 -9.23 8.60
CA LEU A 765 14.46 -10.14 8.43
C LEU A 765 14.36 -10.98 9.70
N GLY A 766 13.15 -11.40 10.03
CA GLY A 766 12.91 -12.16 11.23
C GLY A 766 11.81 -11.64 12.14
N THR A 767 10.64 -12.23 11.96
CA THR A 767 9.42 -11.92 12.67
C THR A 767 9.34 -12.71 13.97
N ARG A 768 9.83 -12.13 15.08
CA ARG A 768 9.20 -12.33 16.39
C ARG A 768 9.52 -11.27 17.45
N MET A 769 10.57 -10.46 17.33
CA MET A 769 11.06 -9.68 18.49
C MET A 769 11.21 -8.15 18.39
N PHE A 770 10.87 -7.45 17.30
CA PHE A 770 11.02 -5.96 17.29
C PHE A 770 9.81 -5.21 16.73
N ARG A 771 9.10 -4.49 17.63
CA ARG A 771 7.88 -3.69 17.38
C ARG A 771 8.04 -2.50 16.40
N PRO A 772 9.13 -1.71 16.38
CA PRO A 772 9.15 -0.45 15.60
C PRO A 772 9.21 -0.64 14.07
N HIS A 773 9.58 -1.82 13.59
CA HIS A 773 9.77 -2.08 12.15
C HIS A 773 8.59 -2.83 11.49
N LYS A 774 7.62 -3.29 12.28
CA LYS A 774 6.39 -3.98 11.82
C LYS A 774 5.50 -3.07 10.96
N GLU A 775 5.39 -1.80 11.33
CA GLU A 775 4.48 -0.84 10.69
C GLU A 775 4.96 -0.36 9.30
N ALA A 776 6.26 -0.44 9.00
CA ALA A 776 6.80 0.01 7.71
C ALA A 776 6.62 -1.05 6.61
N ILE A 777 6.77 -2.33 6.96
CA ILE A 777 6.63 -3.46 6.04
C ILE A 777 5.16 -3.74 5.75
N GLN A 778 4.28 -3.64 6.76
CA GLN A 778 2.84 -3.78 6.57
C GLN A 778 2.27 -2.68 5.66
N ARG A 779 2.73 -1.43 5.80
CA ARG A 779 2.37 -0.31 4.89
C ARG A 779 2.86 -0.48 3.45
N HIS A 780 3.83 -1.37 3.21
CA HIS A 780 4.32 -1.66 1.86
C HIS A 780 3.57 -2.84 1.22
N LEU A 781 3.17 -3.86 2.02
CA LEU A 781 2.44 -5.03 1.54
C LEU A 781 0.92 -4.83 1.45
N GLU A 782 0.33 -3.98 2.29
CA GLU A 782 -1.12 -3.73 2.33
C GLU A 782 -1.57 -2.57 1.43
N GLN A 783 -0.76 -2.16 0.45
CA GLN A 783 -1.13 -1.03 -0.39
C GLN A 783 -2.37 -1.33 -1.26
N LYS A 784 -3.45 -0.65 -0.85
CA LYS A 784 -4.49 0.04 -1.64
C LYS A 784 -5.87 -0.58 -1.86
N VAL A 785 -6.26 -1.71 -1.26
CA VAL A 785 -7.67 -2.18 -1.39
C VAL A 785 -8.51 -2.04 -0.12
N PHE A 786 -7.93 -2.21 1.08
CA PHE A 786 -8.73 -2.37 2.31
C PHE A 786 -8.29 -1.55 3.53
N VAL A 787 -7.15 -0.84 3.47
CA VAL A 787 -6.61 -0.09 4.62
C VAL A 787 -7.48 1.13 4.99
N ASP A 788 -8.24 1.69 4.04
CA ASP A 788 -9.17 2.80 4.27
C ASP A 788 -10.35 2.44 5.22
N GLN A 789 -10.50 1.17 5.63
CA GLN A 789 -11.52 0.72 6.58
C GLN A 789 -10.97 0.09 7.87
N GLY A 790 -9.65 0.15 8.10
CA GLY A 790 -9.03 -0.45 9.29
C GLY A 790 -8.90 -1.99 9.23
N PHE A 791 -8.95 -2.58 8.03
CA PHE A 791 -8.67 -4.00 7.81
C PHE A 791 -7.16 -4.25 7.81
N ALA A 792 -6.70 -5.11 8.71
CA ALA A 792 -5.32 -5.61 8.76
C ALA A 792 -5.33 -7.12 8.50
N ILE A 793 -4.44 -7.60 7.63
CA ILE A 793 -4.28 -9.04 7.40
C ILE A 793 -3.76 -9.72 8.67
N PHE A 794 -3.04 -8.97 9.51
CA PHE A 794 -2.48 -9.45 10.78
C PHE A 794 -2.96 -8.61 11.96
N SER A 795 -3.48 -9.25 13.01
CA SER A 795 -3.80 -8.60 14.29
C SER A 795 -2.68 -8.79 15.30
N TYR A 796 -1.80 -7.77 15.45
CA TYR A 796 -0.73 -7.79 16.45
C TYR A 796 -1.25 -7.91 17.88
N THR A 797 -2.39 -7.28 18.18
CA THR A 797 -3.00 -7.36 19.51
C THR A 797 -3.42 -8.77 19.85
N ILE A 798 -4.07 -9.48 18.91
CA ILE A 798 -4.47 -10.87 19.14
C ILE A 798 -3.25 -11.75 19.26
N ASN A 799 -2.26 -11.61 18.37
CA ASN A 799 -1.02 -12.39 18.45
C ASN A 799 -0.31 -12.25 19.80
N ASP A 800 -0.21 -11.04 20.34
CA ASP A 800 0.51 -10.75 21.59
C ASP A 800 -0.19 -11.34 22.84
N ILE A 801 -1.54 -11.44 22.83
CA ILE A 801 -2.32 -11.93 23.98
C ILE A 801 -2.75 -13.39 23.85
N TYR A 802 -2.46 -14.03 22.72
CA TYR A 802 -2.90 -15.40 22.44
C TYR A 802 -2.08 -16.41 23.25
N MET A 803 -2.76 -17.24 24.05
CA MET A 803 -2.16 -18.29 24.86
C MET A 803 -2.13 -19.62 24.09
N GLN A 804 -0.92 -20.05 23.72
CA GLN A 804 -0.72 -21.33 23.03
C GLN A 804 -0.82 -22.49 24.04
N GLN A 805 -1.73 -23.43 23.81
CA GLN A 805 -1.98 -24.59 24.67
C GLN A 805 -1.44 -25.89 24.07
N HIS A 806 -1.42 -25.98 22.73
CA HIS A 806 -0.99 -27.17 21.99
C HIS A 806 0.26 -26.92 21.16
N ASN A 807 1.36 -26.53 21.81
CA ASN A 807 2.68 -26.38 21.16
C ASN A 807 3.20 -27.68 20.52
N ASP A 808 2.61 -28.82 20.91
CA ASP A 808 2.74 -30.10 20.24
C ASP A 808 1.34 -30.73 20.10
N THR A 809 0.92 -30.98 18.87
CA THR A 809 -0.43 -31.50 18.57
C THR A 809 -0.51 -33.03 18.60
N GLY A 810 0.56 -33.74 18.99
CA GLY A 810 0.63 -35.20 18.97
C GLY A 810 -0.48 -35.88 19.78
N SER A 811 -0.88 -35.30 20.91
CA SER A 811 -2.01 -35.79 21.72
C SER A 811 -3.37 -35.59 21.03
N VAL A 812 -3.52 -34.52 20.25
CA VAL A 812 -4.73 -34.24 19.45
C VAL A 812 -4.84 -35.24 18.31
N PHE A 813 -3.74 -35.51 17.59
CA PHE A 813 -3.71 -36.57 16.56
C PHE A 813 -3.97 -37.96 17.15
N ASP A 814 -3.46 -38.24 18.35
CA ASP A 814 -3.78 -39.49 19.05
C ASP A 814 -5.26 -39.64 19.31
N HIS A 815 -5.91 -38.56 19.74
CA HIS A 815 -7.33 -38.56 19.98
C HIS A 815 -8.11 -38.82 18.68
N ILE A 816 -7.78 -38.11 17.59
CA ILE A 816 -8.39 -38.32 16.26
C ILE A 816 -8.27 -39.78 15.84
N VAL A 817 -7.09 -40.39 15.99
CA VAL A 817 -6.84 -41.78 15.58
C VAL A 817 -7.57 -42.78 16.47
N LYS A 818 -7.54 -42.59 17.79
CA LYS A 818 -8.18 -43.48 18.78
C LYS A 818 -9.71 -43.40 18.76
N SER A 819 -10.28 -42.31 18.27
CA SER A 819 -11.73 -42.16 18.10
C SER A 819 -12.34 -43.18 17.12
N GLY A 820 -11.52 -43.81 16.27
CA GLY A 820 -11.97 -44.73 15.23
C GLY A 820 -12.70 -44.06 14.06
N TYR A 821 -12.69 -42.73 13.98
CA TYR A 821 -13.38 -41.99 12.92
C TYR A 821 -12.64 -42.15 11.57
N PRO A 822 -13.35 -42.47 10.45
CA PRO A 822 -12.74 -42.70 9.14
C PRO A 822 -12.32 -41.39 8.46
N LEU A 823 -11.22 -40.79 8.91
CA LEU A 823 -10.75 -39.50 8.41
C LEU A 823 -9.60 -39.64 7.40
N ARG A 824 -9.61 -38.84 6.33
CA ARG A 824 -8.45 -38.65 5.44
C ARG A 824 -7.67 -37.39 5.84
N MET A 825 -6.39 -37.53 6.15
CA MET A 825 -5.53 -36.42 6.57
C MET A 825 -4.44 -36.15 5.53
N LEU A 826 -4.15 -34.89 5.24
CA LEU A 826 -3.03 -34.47 4.38
C LEU A 826 -2.19 -33.41 5.11
N ILE A 827 -0.90 -33.69 5.28
CA ILE A 827 0.09 -32.71 5.70
C ILE A 827 0.94 -32.38 4.47
N TYR A 828 0.95 -31.14 4.03
CA TYR A 828 1.71 -30.73 2.86
C TYR A 828 2.62 -29.53 3.18
N ASN A 829 3.82 -29.51 2.61
CA ASN A 829 4.80 -28.46 2.92
C ASN A 829 5.52 -27.99 1.66
N GLY A 830 5.69 -26.68 1.52
CA GLY A 830 6.72 -26.12 0.65
C GLY A 830 8.11 -26.49 1.16
N ASP A 831 8.98 -26.98 0.27
CA ASP A 831 10.30 -27.48 0.62
C ASP A 831 11.37 -26.39 0.82
N VAL A 832 11.01 -25.11 0.66
CA VAL A 832 11.91 -23.96 0.86
C VAL A 832 11.44 -23.01 1.99
N ASP A 833 10.44 -23.41 2.77
CA ASP A 833 9.94 -22.69 3.95
C ASP A 833 10.83 -22.92 5.19
N GLN A 834 11.18 -21.84 5.91
CA GLN A 834 11.90 -21.92 7.18
C GLN A 834 10.97 -21.84 8.38
N ALA A 835 9.84 -21.15 8.25
CA ALA A 835 8.91 -20.88 9.34
C ALA A 835 8.28 -22.18 9.84
N CYS A 836 7.76 -23.01 8.93
CA CYS A 836 7.19 -24.33 9.23
C CYS A 836 7.72 -25.39 8.25
N ASN A 837 8.99 -25.71 8.43
CA ASN A 837 9.76 -26.50 7.47
C ASN A 837 9.22 -27.94 7.27
N PHE A 838 9.39 -28.45 6.05
CA PHE A 838 8.88 -29.77 5.66
C PHE A 838 9.45 -30.95 6.44
N LEU A 839 10.69 -30.83 6.97
CA LEU A 839 11.33 -31.92 7.72
C LEU A 839 10.64 -32.11 9.07
N GLY A 840 10.32 -31.02 9.77
CA GLY A 840 9.62 -31.07 11.06
C GLY A 840 8.26 -31.78 10.95
N ASP A 841 7.45 -31.40 9.97
CA ASP A 841 6.14 -32.01 9.72
C ASP A 841 6.24 -33.45 9.23
N GLN A 842 7.23 -33.77 8.39
CA GLN A 842 7.49 -35.16 8.00
C GLN A 842 7.87 -36.03 9.21
N TRP A 843 8.79 -35.57 10.06
CA TRP A 843 9.19 -36.29 11.26
C TRP A 843 8.02 -36.48 12.23
N PHE A 844 7.16 -35.48 12.38
CA PHE A 844 5.95 -35.59 13.19
C PHE A 844 5.02 -36.72 12.71
N VAL A 845 4.71 -36.76 11.41
CA VAL A 845 3.83 -37.78 10.83
C VAL A 845 4.47 -39.17 10.91
N GLU A 846 5.77 -39.29 10.65
CA GLU A 846 6.48 -40.58 10.71
C GLU A 846 6.58 -41.13 12.14
N GLU A 847 6.75 -40.25 13.14
CA GLU A 847 6.71 -40.63 14.54
C GLU A 847 5.30 -41.06 14.96
N LEU A 848 4.27 -40.30 14.59
CA LEU A 848 2.86 -40.69 14.80
C LEU A 848 2.57 -42.07 14.21
N ALA A 849 2.98 -42.30 12.96
CA ALA A 849 2.80 -43.58 12.29
C ALA A 849 3.52 -44.72 13.03
N THR A 850 4.74 -44.48 13.52
CA THR A 850 5.50 -45.48 14.27
C THR A 850 4.84 -45.81 15.61
N ARG A 851 4.50 -44.79 16.40
CA ARG A 851 3.95 -44.97 17.76
C ARG A 851 2.51 -45.48 17.78
N GLN A 852 1.73 -45.23 16.72
CA GLN A 852 0.38 -45.77 16.55
C GLN A 852 0.34 -47.02 15.64
N ASN A 853 1.50 -47.54 15.23
CA ASN A 853 1.64 -48.74 14.40
C ASN A 853 0.84 -48.70 13.07
N PHE A 854 0.94 -47.59 12.34
CA PHE A 854 0.30 -47.42 11.04
C PHE A 854 1.01 -48.25 9.96
N ALA A 855 0.24 -48.79 9.04
CA ALA A 855 0.82 -49.45 7.86
C ALA A 855 1.22 -48.41 6.82
N VAL A 856 2.39 -48.59 6.20
CA VAL A 856 2.80 -47.81 5.03
C VAL A 856 1.95 -48.25 3.84
N ALA A 857 0.91 -47.48 3.53
CA ALA A 857 0.02 -47.77 2.40
C ALA A 857 0.66 -47.44 1.06
N LYS A 858 1.46 -46.36 1.01
CA LYS A 858 2.33 -46.03 -0.13
C LYS A 858 3.68 -45.57 0.37
N ALA A 859 4.72 -46.26 -0.10
CA ALA A 859 6.10 -45.84 0.10
C ALA A 859 6.33 -44.46 -0.52
N ARG A 860 7.34 -43.75 0.00
CA ARG A 860 7.70 -42.41 -0.43
C ARG A 860 8.02 -42.41 -1.93
N LYS A 861 7.35 -41.56 -2.70
CA LYS A 861 7.50 -41.49 -4.16
C LYS A 861 7.30 -40.07 -4.67
N GLU A 862 7.85 -39.74 -5.83
CA GLU A 862 7.55 -38.47 -6.48
C GLU A 862 6.10 -38.41 -6.96
N TRP A 863 5.47 -37.25 -6.82
CA TRP A 863 4.21 -36.93 -7.50
C TRP A 863 4.45 -35.86 -8.57
N ARG A 864 3.65 -35.88 -9.64
CA ARG A 864 3.90 -35.07 -10.84
C ARG A 864 2.79 -34.10 -11.15
N TYR A 865 3.17 -32.88 -11.53
CA TYR A 865 2.31 -31.90 -12.18
C TYR A 865 2.77 -31.74 -13.63
N MET A 866 1.90 -32.08 -14.58
CA MET A 866 2.28 -32.23 -15.99
C MET A 866 3.46 -33.22 -16.14
N ALA A 867 4.53 -32.84 -16.83
CA ALA A 867 5.72 -33.68 -16.99
C ALA A 867 6.74 -33.53 -15.84
N GLN A 868 6.51 -32.59 -14.91
CA GLN A 868 7.48 -32.21 -13.90
C GLN A 868 7.21 -32.87 -12.55
N ILE A 869 8.26 -33.13 -11.79
CA ILE A 869 8.14 -33.52 -10.37
C ILE A 869 7.61 -32.32 -9.61
N ALA A 870 6.44 -32.46 -9.02
CA ALA A 870 5.81 -31.45 -8.19
C ALA A 870 6.21 -31.59 -6.71
N GLY A 871 6.74 -32.75 -6.31
CA GLY A 871 7.33 -33.01 -5.00
C GLY A 871 7.26 -34.50 -4.66
N TYR A 872 7.26 -34.84 -3.37
CA TYR A 872 7.28 -36.22 -2.87
C TYR A 872 6.10 -36.48 -1.95
N VAL A 873 5.56 -37.70 -1.95
CA VAL A 873 4.45 -38.09 -1.08
C VAL A 873 4.71 -39.45 -0.46
N LYS A 874 4.32 -39.61 0.81
CA LYS A 874 4.28 -40.88 1.55
C LYS A 874 2.91 -41.01 2.21
N GLN A 875 2.33 -42.21 2.20
CA GLN A 875 1.00 -42.44 2.75
C GLN A 875 1.02 -43.56 3.78
N PHE A 876 0.34 -43.31 4.90
CA PHE A 876 0.08 -44.27 5.96
C PHE A 876 -1.42 -44.52 6.10
N SER A 877 -1.80 -45.74 6.46
CA SER A 877 -3.20 -46.12 6.76
C SER A 877 -3.36 -46.49 8.23
N TYR A 878 -4.46 -46.06 8.84
CA TYR A 878 -4.82 -46.36 10.22
C TYR A 878 -6.32 -46.64 10.32
N GLY A 879 -6.69 -47.80 10.87
CA GLY A 879 -8.11 -48.22 10.89
C GLY A 879 -8.76 -48.11 9.51
N SER A 880 -9.76 -47.26 9.39
CA SER A 880 -10.47 -46.92 8.14
C SER A 880 -10.05 -45.59 7.50
N GLY A 881 -9.06 -44.89 8.08
CA GLY A 881 -8.54 -43.60 7.61
C GLY A 881 -7.13 -43.68 7.01
N SER A 882 -6.61 -42.53 6.57
CA SER A 882 -5.22 -42.39 6.07
C SER A 882 -4.61 -41.05 6.44
N ILE A 883 -3.28 -41.01 6.53
CA ILE A 883 -2.50 -39.77 6.62
C ILE A 883 -1.45 -39.75 5.53
N ASP A 884 -1.49 -38.69 4.72
CA ASP A 884 -0.60 -38.44 3.61
C ASP A 884 0.36 -37.31 4.04
N VAL A 885 1.67 -37.49 3.88
CA VAL A 885 2.65 -36.39 4.02
C VAL A 885 3.30 -36.10 2.68
N LEU A 886 3.33 -34.83 2.29
CA LEU A 886 3.64 -34.41 0.92
C LEU A 886 4.51 -33.15 0.88
N THR A 887 5.56 -33.13 0.06
CA THR A 887 6.31 -31.90 -0.24
C THR A 887 5.84 -31.28 -1.56
N VAL A 888 5.90 -29.95 -1.66
CA VAL A 888 5.65 -29.18 -2.88
C VAL A 888 6.93 -28.46 -3.28
N LYS A 889 7.56 -28.98 -4.34
CA LYS A 889 8.90 -28.59 -4.78
C LYS A 889 8.96 -27.14 -5.25
N GLY A 890 9.84 -26.37 -4.63
CA GLY A 890 10.09 -24.96 -4.89
C GLY A 890 9.00 -24.02 -4.36
N ALA A 891 8.19 -24.46 -3.39
CA ALA A 891 7.25 -23.60 -2.68
C ALA A 891 7.82 -23.23 -1.30
N GLY A 892 7.61 -22.01 -0.86
CA GLY A 892 7.81 -21.55 0.51
C GLY A 892 6.57 -21.81 1.37
N HIS A 893 6.32 -20.94 2.34
CA HIS A 893 5.25 -21.07 3.33
C HIS A 893 3.86 -21.07 2.68
N PHE A 894 3.62 -20.13 1.76
CA PHE A 894 2.35 -19.94 1.06
C PHE A 894 2.31 -20.78 -0.23
N VAL A 895 2.17 -22.10 -0.08
CA VAL A 895 2.23 -23.07 -1.19
C VAL A 895 1.33 -22.70 -2.39
N PRO A 896 0.06 -22.27 -2.20
CA PRO A 896 -0.78 -21.88 -3.34
C PRO A 896 -0.31 -20.61 -4.04
N THR A 897 0.41 -19.71 -3.37
CA THR A 897 1.02 -18.51 -3.97
C THR A 897 2.21 -18.88 -4.84
N ASP A 898 3.13 -19.68 -4.30
CA ASP A 898 4.40 -19.99 -4.98
C ASP A 898 4.22 -21.00 -6.10
N ARG A 899 3.33 -22.00 -5.88
CA ARG A 899 3.10 -23.12 -6.79
C ARG A 899 1.59 -23.38 -7.00
N PRO A 900 0.84 -22.41 -7.55
CA PRO A 900 -0.64 -22.45 -7.66
C PRO A 900 -1.15 -23.64 -8.47
N GLY A 901 -0.49 -23.97 -9.58
CA GLY A 901 -0.86 -25.11 -10.42
C GLY A 901 -0.75 -26.45 -9.69
N PRO A 902 0.44 -26.82 -9.16
CA PRO A 902 0.63 -27.96 -8.28
C PRO A 902 -0.33 -27.99 -7.08
N ALA A 903 -0.52 -26.86 -6.38
CA ALA A 903 -1.39 -26.77 -5.21
C ALA A 903 -2.85 -27.13 -5.55
N LEU A 904 -3.39 -26.60 -6.65
CA LEU A 904 -4.75 -26.92 -7.09
C LEU A 904 -4.91 -28.41 -7.46
N GLN A 905 -3.92 -29.01 -8.13
CA GLN A 905 -3.99 -30.44 -8.46
C GLN A 905 -3.91 -31.30 -7.19
N MET A 906 -3.03 -30.93 -6.25
CA MET A 906 -2.88 -31.60 -4.97
C MET A 906 -4.20 -31.64 -4.20
N ILE A 907 -4.82 -30.46 -3.98
CA ILE A 907 -6.08 -30.41 -3.22
C ILE A 907 -7.20 -31.13 -3.97
N ALA A 908 -7.29 -31.01 -5.31
CA ALA A 908 -8.32 -31.69 -6.07
C ALA A 908 -8.21 -33.22 -5.95
N ASN A 909 -7.00 -33.78 -5.97
CA ASN A 909 -6.78 -35.22 -5.84
C ASN A 909 -6.96 -35.69 -4.39
N PHE A 910 -6.65 -34.85 -3.40
CA PHE A 910 -6.98 -35.10 -2.00
C PHE A 910 -8.50 -35.20 -1.78
N LEU A 911 -9.27 -34.23 -2.28
CA LEU A 911 -10.73 -34.22 -2.15
C LEU A 911 -11.40 -35.41 -2.86
N ARG A 912 -10.77 -35.96 -3.91
CA ARG A 912 -11.32 -37.03 -4.75
C ARG A 912 -10.88 -38.45 -4.38
N GLY A 913 -10.02 -38.63 -3.37
CA GLY A 913 -9.49 -39.98 -3.09
C GLY A 913 -8.45 -40.46 -4.11
N GLN A 914 -7.83 -39.56 -4.87
CA GLN A 914 -7.02 -39.91 -6.05
C GLN A 914 -5.51 -39.79 -5.82
N ASP A 915 -4.73 -40.40 -6.71
CA ASP A 915 -3.28 -40.22 -6.75
C ASP A 915 -2.92 -38.76 -7.07
N TYR A 916 -1.95 -38.19 -6.38
CA TYR A 916 -1.56 -36.79 -6.54
C TYR A 916 -1.02 -36.47 -7.94
N SER A 917 -0.57 -37.48 -8.69
CA SER A 917 -0.14 -37.33 -10.09
C SER A 917 -1.28 -37.35 -11.10
N ASN A 918 -2.52 -37.59 -10.67
CA ASN A 918 -3.67 -37.54 -11.57
C ASN A 918 -3.85 -36.13 -12.13
N LYS A 919 -3.88 -36.04 -13.45
CA LYS A 919 -4.00 -34.76 -14.16
C LYS A 919 -5.36 -34.14 -13.86
N LEU A 920 -5.35 -32.92 -13.35
CA LEU A 920 -6.57 -32.15 -13.15
C LEU A 920 -7.10 -31.61 -14.48
N ILE A 921 -8.35 -31.96 -14.81
CA ILE A 921 -9.09 -31.44 -15.96
C ILE A 921 -10.04 -30.34 -15.46
N VAL A 922 -9.54 -29.09 -15.45
CA VAL A 922 -10.32 -27.87 -15.18
C VAL A 922 -9.90 -26.80 -16.17
N SER A 923 -10.79 -25.84 -16.48
CA SER A 923 -10.42 -24.70 -17.31
C SER A 923 -9.38 -23.83 -16.59
N LYS A 924 -8.27 -23.58 -17.27
CA LYS A 924 -7.20 -22.67 -16.85
C LYS A 924 -7.09 -21.44 -17.76
N SER A 925 -8.08 -21.26 -18.64
CA SER A 925 -8.15 -20.11 -19.55
C SER A 925 -8.73 -18.92 -18.81
N LEU A 926 -8.18 -17.74 -19.04
CA LEU A 926 -8.71 -16.49 -18.50
C LEU A 926 -10.11 -16.23 -19.07
N THR A 927 -11.00 -15.78 -18.20
CA THR A 927 -12.33 -15.29 -18.58
C THR A 927 -12.20 -13.93 -19.26
N SER A 928 -13.02 -13.69 -20.30
CA SER A 928 -13.01 -12.38 -20.97
C SER A 928 -13.40 -11.24 -20.03
N LEU A 929 -12.66 -10.13 -20.10
CA LEU A 929 -12.94 -8.92 -19.33
C LEU A 929 -14.34 -8.36 -19.65
N THR A 930 -14.96 -7.64 -18.72
CA THR A 930 -16.23 -6.94 -18.98
C THR A 930 -16.02 -5.76 -19.94
N ARG A 931 -17.08 -5.33 -20.64
CA ARG A 931 -16.98 -4.30 -21.70
C ARG A 931 -16.35 -2.99 -21.22
N GLY A 932 -16.59 -2.60 -19.97
CA GLY A 932 -15.99 -1.41 -19.36
C GLY A 932 -14.47 -1.54 -19.23
N TYR A 933 -13.97 -2.66 -18.73
CA TYR A 933 -12.54 -2.91 -18.62
C TYR A 933 -11.89 -3.26 -19.96
N GLN A 934 -12.59 -3.91 -20.89
CA GLN A 934 -12.11 -4.04 -22.28
C GLN A 934 -11.97 -2.67 -22.95
N ASN A 935 -12.89 -1.74 -22.69
CA ASN A 935 -12.78 -0.37 -23.17
C ASN A 935 -11.66 0.37 -22.45
N ALA A 936 -11.48 0.20 -21.14
CA ALA A 936 -10.38 0.79 -20.39
C ALA A 936 -9.03 0.22 -20.83
N GLU A 937 -8.94 -1.07 -21.13
CA GLU A 937 -7.76 -1.73 -21.68
C GLU A 937 -7.51 -1.26 -23.12
N ARG A 938 -8.55 -1.17 -23.98
CA ARG A 938 -8.44 -0.56 -25.31
C ARG A 938 -8.08 0.92 -25.25
N THR A 939 -8.59 1.65 -24.27
CA THR A 939 -8.30 3.08 -24.06
C THR A 939 -6.92 3.24 -23.49
N ALA A 940 -6.45 2.39 -22.58
CA ALA A 940 -5.08 2.34 -22.08
C ALA A 940 -4.10 1.93 -23.19
N GLN A 941 -4.49 1.00 -24.07
CA GLN A 941 -3.76 0.63 -25.28
C GLN A 941 -3.78 1.77 -26.33
N ALA A 942 -4.86 2.55 -26.42
CA ALA A 942 -4.98 3.69 -27.32
C ALA A 942 -4.34 4.98 -26.77
N SER A 943 -4.31 5.16 -25.45
CA SER A 943 -3.63 6.25 -24.73
C SER A 943 -2.16 5.95 -24.54
N ASN A 944 -1.72 4.69 -24.67
CA ASN A 944 -0.31 4.33 -24.83
C ASN A 944 0.31 4.75 -26.18
N TYR A 945 -0.45 5.43 -27.06
CA TYR A 945 0.09 6.24 -28.17
C TYR A 945 0.41 7.70 -27.76
N SER A 946 0.20 8.04 -26.48
CA SER A 946 0.54 9.33 -25.88
C SER A 946 0.77 9.13 -24.36
N ALA A 947 1.95 8.55 -24.05
CA ALA A 947 2.59 8.41 -22.73
C ALA A 947 1.97 7.38 -21.74
N PRO A 948 2.77 6.77 -20.84
CA PRO A 948 3.34 5.44 -21.06
C PRO A 948 2.89 4.43 -19.99
N THR A 949 2.59 3.19 -20.37
CA THR A 949 2.39 2.10 -19.41
C THR A 949 2.82 0.76 -19.99
N VAL A 950 3.98 0.30 -19.50
CA VAL A 950 4.22 -0.99 -18.85
C VAL A 950 3.09 -2.02 -19.02
N THR A 951 3.37 -2.99 -19.89
CA THR A 951 3.21 -4.46 -19.79
C THR A 951 1.90 -5.03 -19.20
N ARG A 952 1.23 -6.04 -19.74
CA ARG A 952 1.63 -7.35 -20.33
C ARG A 952 0.27 -8.11 -20.40
N PRO A 953 0.02 -9.15 -21.21
CA PRO A 953 0.77 -10.40 -21.06
C PRO A 953 0.84 -11.34 -22.27
N LYS A 954 1.96 -12.08 -22.27
CA LYS A 954 2.02 -13.54 -22.38
C LYS A 954 1.01 -14.19 -23.34
N SER A 955 1.53 -14.46 -24.54
CA SER A 955 1.82 -15.83 -24.99
C SER A 955 0.95 -16.93 -24.38
N PRO A 956 0.19 -17.64 -25.23
CA PRO A 956 0.18 -19.07 -25.21
C PRO A 956 1.09 -19.52 -26.35
N ILE A 957 2.25 -20.08 -26.03
CA ILE A 957 2.68 -21.39 -26.52
C ILE A 957 3.87 -21.79 -25.65
N SER A 958 3.54 -22.34 -24.48
CA SER A 958 4.27 -23.51 -23.98
C SER A 958 3.55 -24.73 -24.53
N ALA A 959 3.99 -25.21 -25.69
CA ALA A 959 3.64 -26.53 -26.16
C ALA A 959 4.69 -26.98 -27.15
N HIS A 960 5.58 -27.87 -26.68
CA HIS A 960 6.58 -28.71 -27.34
C HIS A 960 7.83 -28.53 -26.48
N TYR A 961 8.18 -29.43 -25.56
CA TYR A 961 8.51 -30.81 -25.85
C TYR A 961 8.36 -31.66 -24.60
N GLY A 962 7.47 -32.64 -24.67
CA GLY A 962 7.63 -33.89 -23.94
C GLY A 962 8.05 -34.94 -24.94
N LYS A 963 9.34 -35.30 -24.97
CA LYS A 963 9.79 -36.63 -25.37
C LYS A 963 10.97 -37.04 -24.48
N LYS A 964 10.69 -38.03 -23.63
CA LYS A 964 11.66 -38.85 -22.90
C LYS A 964 12.50 -39.68 -23.88
N MET A 965 13.79 -39.83 -23.61
CA MET A 965 14.60 -41.06 -23.80
C MET A 965 15.98 -40.81 -23.18
N ASP A 966 16.26 -41.42 -22.03
CA ASP A 966 16.93 -42.72 -21.84
C ASP A 966 18.44 -42.67 -22.16
N MET A 967 19.21 -42.63 -21.06
CA MET A 967 20.65 -42.88 -21.02
C MET A 967 20.93 -44.33 -21.42
N HIS A 968 21.46 -44.53 -22.63
CA HIS A 968 22.22 -45.72 -22.97
C HIS A 968 23.68 -45.35 -23.27
N LEU A 969 24.55 -45.70 -22.33
CA LEU A 969 25.98 -45.90 -22.55
C LEU A 969 26.13 -47.09 -23.52
N GLY A 970 26.53 -46.83 -24.76
CA GLY A 970 26.70 -47.87 -25.76
C GLY A 970 27.45 -47.37 -27.01
N ALA A 971 28.74 -47.71 -27.05
CA ALA A 971 29.66 -47.81 -28.18
C ALA A 971 29.28 -47.22 -29.55
N ALA A 972 30.21 -46.39 -30.06
CA ALA A 972 30.32 -45.99 -31.46
C ALA A 972 30.08 -47.13 -32.47
N LYS A 973 29.26 -46.88 -33.50
CA LYS A 973 29.49 -47.31 -34.89
C LYS A 973 28.50 -46.70 -35.89
N ALA A 974 29.06 -45.94 -36.82
CA ALA A 974 28.79 -45.83 -38.26
C ALA A 974 27.34 -45.96 -38.80
N ALA A 975 26.83 -44.81 -39.25
CA ALA A 975 25.99 -44.50 -40.41
C ALA A 975 25.36 -45.64 -41.26
N ARG A 976 24.05 -45.50 -41.56
CA ARG A 976 23.51 -45.20 -42.93
C ARG A 976 21.97 -45.11 -42.98
N GLY A 977 21.48 -43.95 -43.45
CA GLY A 977 20.43 -43.76 -44.46
C GLY A 977 18.95 -43.90 -44.08
N VAL A 978 18.20 -42.78 -44.02
CA VAL A 978 17.19 -42.34 -45.03
C VAL A 978 16.92 -40.83 -44.85
N LYS A 979 16.82 -40.12 -45.99
CA LYS A 979 16.64 -38.67 -46.17
C LYS A 979 15.24 -38.15 -45.74
N LEU A 980 15.22 -36.93 -45.20
CA LEU A 980 14.29 -35.86 -45.62
C LEU A 980 15.04 -34.51 -45.49
N GLU A 981 15.05 -33.73 -46.57
CA GLU A 981 15.82 -32.48 -46.76
C GLU A 981 15.16 -31.25 -46.10
N LEU A 982 15.98 -30.25 -45.74
CA LEU A 982 15.81 -28.77 -45.86
C LEU A 982 16.93 -28.04 -45.07
N PRO A 983 17.37 -26.82 -45.47
CA PRO A 983 18.42 -26.53 -46.47
C PRO A 983 19.76 -26.07 -45.85
N ILE A 984 20.85 -26.30 -46.59
CA ILE A 984 22.18 -25.70 -46.35
C ILE A 984 22.12 -24.24 -46.83
N LEU A 985 22.41 -23.29 -45.96
CA LEU A 985 22.82 -21.94 -46.36
C LEU A 985 24.34 -21.91 -46.41
N ASP A 986 24.89 -22.08 -47.61
CA ASP A 986 26.28 -21.73 -47.93
C ASP A 986 26.39 -20.20 -47.92
N ILE A 987 26.82 -19.62 -46.80
CA ILE A 987 27.31 -18.24 -46.76
C ILE A 987 28.83 -18.32 -46.59
N PRO A 988 29.63 -17.83 -47.55
CA PRO A 988 31.07 -17.78 -47.39
C PRO A 988 31.45 -16.78 -46.28
N PRO A 989 32.58 -17.00 -45.57
CA PRO A 989 33.04 -16.10 -44.52
C PRO A 989 33.08 -14.64 -45.01
N PRO A 990 32.49 -13.66 -44.29
CA PRO A 990 32.68 -12.26 -44.62
C PRO A 990 34.15 -11.86 -44.44
N ALA A 991 34.65 -11.01 -45.34
CA ALA A 991 36.01 -10.46 -45.26
C ALA A 991 36.23 -9.71 -43.93
N PRO A 992 37.48 -9.61 -43.42
CA PRO A 992 37.77 -8.93 -42.16
C PRO A 992 37.20 -7.51 -42.17
N THR A 993 36.22 -7.27 -41.31
CA THR A 993 35.52 -6.00 -41.20
C THR A 993 36.27 -5.03 -40.30
N THR A 994 36.22 -3.74 -40.62
CA THR A 994 36.68 -2.68 -39.72
C THR A 994 35.68 -2.48 -38.57
N ARG A 995 36.09 -1.86 -37.46
CA ARG A 995 35.17 -1.60 -36.33
C ARG A 995 33.91 -0.84 -36.77
N ASP A 996 34.04 0.09 -37.71
CA ASP A 996 32.92 0.91 -38.19
C ASP A 996 31.94 0.10 -39.04
N GLN A 997 32.40 -0.95 -39.71
CA GLN A 997 31.55 -1.89 -40.43
C GLN A 997 30.80 -2.84 -39.50
N ASP A 998 31.36 -3.12 -38.32
CA ASP A 998 30.71 -3.92 -37.27
C ASP A 998 29.74 -3.08 -36.42
N ARG A 999 29.66 -1.76 -36.64
CA ARG A 999 28.79 -0.87 -35.87
C ARG A 999 27.33 -1.18 -36.17
N ILE A 1000 26.57 -1.46 -35.12
CA ILE A 1000 25.14 -1.71 -35.20
C ILE A 1000 24.42 -0.35 -35.22
N ASP A 1001 23.66 -0.09 -36.28
CA ASP A 1001 22.70 1.01 -36.28
C ASP A 1001 21.50 0.63 -35.41
N ALA A 1002 21.46 1.16 -34.19
CA ALA A 1002 20.39 0.90 -33.23
C ALA A 1002 18.99 1.27 -33.77
N SER A 1003 18.90 2.20 -34.74
CA SER A 1003 17.62 2.54 -35.39
C SER A 1003 17.12 1.44 -36.33
N GLN A 1004 18.02 0.56 -36.78
CA GLN A 1004 17.73 -0.55 -37.67
C GLN A 1004 17.66 -1.89 -36.95
N LEU A 1005 17.99 -1.96 -35.65
CA LEU A 1005 17.91 -3.19 -34.87
C LEU A 1005 16.43 -3.53 -34.60
N PRO A 1006 15.88 -4.59 -35.20
CA PRO A 1006 14.44 -4.84 -35.13
C PRO A 1006 13.99 -5.08 -33.70
N GLY A 1007 12.87 -4.48 -33.32
CA GLY A 1007 12.25 -4.67 -32.02
C GLY A 1007 12.77 -3.76 -30.90
N LEU A 1008 13.78 -2.92 -31.15
CA LEU A 1008 14.32 -2.04 -30.12
C LEU A 1008 13.31 -0.97 -29.69
N THR A 1009 12.95 -0.97 -28.41
CA THR A 1009 11.91 -0.07 -27.85
C THR A 1009 12.47 1.19 -27.19
N PHE A 1010 13.79 1.39 -27.25
CA PHE A 1010 14.48 2.55 -26.69
C PHE A 1010 15.61 2.98 -27.61
N THR A 1011 16.13 4.20 -27.42
CA THR A 1011 17.32 4.67 -28.15
C THR A 1011 18.55 4.46 -27.26
N PRO A 1012 19.47 3.52 -27.59
CA PRO A 1012 20.69 3.32 -26.82
C PRO A 1012 21.56 4.58 -26.81
N THR A 1013 22.04 4.96 -25.63
CA THR A 1013 22.98 6.08 -25.43
C THR A 1013 24.44 5.67 -25.64
N PHE A 1014 24.69 4.40 -25.96
CA PHE A 1014 25.99 3.77 -26.14
C PHE A 1014 26.06 3.11 -27.52
N GLN A 1015 27.26 2.95 -28.06
CA GLN A 1015 27.43 2.20 -29.31
C GLN A 1015 27.50 0.69 -29.05
N MET A 1016 27.09 -0.06 -30.06
CA MET A 1016 27.16 -1.52 -30.07
C MET A 1016 27.83 -1.97 -31.36
N TYR A 1017 28.59 -3.04 -31.26
CA TYR A 1017 29.31 -3.62 -32.39
C TYR A 1017 29.13 -5.13 -32.36
N SER A 1018 28.90 -5.74 -33.51
CA SER A 1018 28.90 -7.20 -33.63
C SER A 1018 29.53 -7.63 -34.95
N GLY A 1019 30.18 -8.79 -34.92
CA GLY A 1019 30.94 -9.28 -36.06
C GLY A 1019 31.75 -10.50 -35.72
N TYR A 1020 32.76 -10.77 -36.54
CA TYR A 1020 33.64 -11.93 -36.38
C TYR A 1020 35.07 -11.50 -36.04
N LEU A 1021 35.71 -12.33 -35.21
CA LEU A 1021 37.10 -12.23 -34.80
C LEU A 1021 37.87 -13.43 -35.37
N ASP A 1022 39.05 -13.17 -35.92
CA ASP A 1022 39.92 -14.22 -36.41
C ASP A 1022 40.61 -14.92 -35.22
N ALA A 1023 40.39 -16.23 -35.10
CA ALA A 1023 41.04 -17.07 -34.10
C ALA A 1023 42.18 -17.87 -34.74
N SER A 1024 42.23 -19.19 -34.55
CA SER A 1024 43.19 -20.04 -35.27
C SER A 1024 42.78 -20.26 -36.74
N LYS A 1025 43.66 -20.86 -37.54
CA LYS A 1025 43.52 -20.97 -39.01
C LYS A 1025 42.12 -21.48 -39.41
N GLY A 1026 41.34 -20.58 -40.02
CA GLY A 1026 39.99 -20.80 -40.51
C GLY A 1026 38.90 -20.83 -39.43
N ASN A 1027 39.19 -20.53 -38.17
CA ASN A 1027 38.18 -20.40 -37.11
C ASN A 1027 37.85 -18.94 -36.87
N HIS A 1028 36.56 -18.63 -36.81
CA HIS A 1028 36.03 -17.29 -36.63
C HIS A 1028 35.07 -17.27 -35.44
N LEU A 1029 35.37 -16.46 -34.44
CA LEU A 1029 34.53 -16.32 -33.24
C LEU A 1029 33.62 -15.11 -33.38
N PHE A 1030 32.32 -15.32 -33.23
CA PHE A 1030 31.36 -14.23 -33.20
C PHE A 1030 31.45 -13.49 -31.86
N TYR A 1031 31.34 -12.17 -31.93
CA TYR A 1031 31.31 -11.32 -30.74
C TYR A 1031 30.19 -10.31 -30.82
N TRP A 1032 29.73 -9.90 -29.64
CA TRP A 1032 28.92 -8.72 -29.45
C TRP A 1032 29.57 -7.85 -28.38
N TYR A 1033 29.95 -6.62 -28.76
CA TYR A 1033 30.59 -5.65 -27.90
C TYR A 1033 29.66 -4.45 -27.67
N VAL A 1034 29.59 -4.01 -26.42
CA VAL A 1034 28.79 -2.84 -26.02
C VAL A 1034 29.67 -1.87 -25.24
N GLU A 1035 29.60 -0.60 -25.62
CA GLU A 1035 30.32 0.47 -24.95
C GLU A 1035 29.77 0.71 -23.54
N SER A 1036 30.66 1.17 -22.65
CA SER A 1036 30.24 1.67 -21.34
C SER A 1036 29.31 2.86 -21.50
N GLN A 1037 28.26 2.93 -20.68
CA GLN A 1037 27.34 4.07 -20.62
C GLN A 1037 27.88 5.20 -19.73
N ASN A 1038 28.92 4.94 -18.93
CA ASN A 1038 29.53 5.93 -18.06
C ASN A 1038 30.62 6.73 -18.80
N GLN A 1039 31.81 6.16 -18.99
CA GLN A 1039 32.89 6.78 -19.76
C GLN A 1039 33.52 5.76 -20.72
N PRO A 1040 32.91 5.54 -21.90
CA PRO A 1040 33.38 4.53 -22.84
C PRO A 1040 34.84 4.68 -23.28
N SER A 1041 35.43 5.88 -23.18
CA SER A 1041 36.85 6.13 -23.49
C SER A 1041 37.84 5.77 -22.38
N THR A 1042 37.40 5.54 -21.14
CA THR A 1042 38.29 5.32 -19.97
C THR A 1042 37.92 4.08 -19.15
N ASP A 1043 36.67 3.63 -19.21
CA ASP A 1043 36.18 2.49 -18.44
C ASP A 1043 36.83 1.15 -18.87
N PRO A 1044 36.95 0.17 -17.94
CA PRO A 1044 37.61 -1.11 -18.18
C PRO A 1044 36.85 -1.99 -19.17
N ILE A 1045 37.52 -3.03 -19.69
CA ILE A 1045 36.91 -4.07 -20.54
C ILE A 1045 36.63 -5.32 -19.72
N VAL A 1046 35.43 -5.89 -19.88
CA VAL A 1046 35.01 -7.14 -19.25
C VAL A 1046 34.61 -8.13 -20.34
N LEU A 1047 35.27 -9.29 -20.39
CA LEU A 1047 34.88 -10.44 -21.21
C LEU A 1047 33.88 -11.31 -20.44
N TRP A 1048 32.79 -11.69 -21.11
CA TRP A 1048 31.83 -12.68 -20.65
C TRP A 1048 31.87 -13.97 -21.49
N LEU A 1049 31.93 -15.11 -20.81
CA LEU A 1049 31.80 -16.46 -21.39
C LEU A 1049 30.65 -17.21 -20.69
N ASN A 1050 29.62 -17.63 -21.44
CA ASN A 1050 28.55 -18.45 -20.86
C ASN A 1050 29.02 -19.84 -20.45
N GLY A 1051 28.34 -20.41 -19.46
CA GLY A 1051 28.58 -21.75 -18.96
C GLY A 1051 27.88 -22.87 -19.73
N GLY A 1052 28.55 -24.02 -19.77
CA GLY A 1052 28.21 -25.16 -20.62
C GLY A 1052 29.17 -25.19 -21.82
N PRO A 1053 29.86 -26.29 -22.12
CA PRO A 1053 30.98 -26.31 -23.07
C PRO A 1053 30.61 -26.07 -24.54
N GLY A 1054 29.34 -25.69 -24.81
CA GLY A 1054 28.82 -25.34 -26.12
C GLY A 1054 27.73 -24.26 -26.08
N CYS A 1055 27.61 -23.52 -24.97
CA CYS A 1055 26.58 -22.50 -24.80
C CYS A 1055 27.03 -21.15 -25.36
N SER A 1056 26.13 -20.47 -26.06
CA SER A 1056 26.38 -19.13 -26.61
C SER A 1056 26.44 -18.07 -25.50
N SER A 1057 27.44 -17.19 -25.58
CA SER A 1057 27.53 -16.00 -24.71
C SER A 1057 26.48 -14.93 -25.03
N LEU A 1058 25.72 -15.08 -26.12
CA LEU A 1058 24.52 -14.26 -26.34
C LEU A 1058 23.39 -14.64 -25.39
N GLY A 1059 23.45 -15.82 -24.76
CA GLY A 1059 22.64 -16.15 -23.59
C GLY A 1059 22.81 -15.11 -22.49
N GLY A 1060 24.05 -14.87 -22.07
CA GLY A 1060 24.40 -13.86 -21.08
C GLY A 1060 24.10 -12.43 -21.55
N PHE A 1061 24.25 -12.16 -22.85
CA PHE A 1061 23.89 -10.88 -23.44
C PHE A 1061 22.40 -10.55 -23.29
N PHE A 1062 21.50 -11.47 -23.67
CA PHE A 1062 20.06 -11.20 -23.67
C PHE A 1062 19.33 -11.59 -22.37
N GLN A 1063 19.89 -12.51 -21.58
CA GLN A 1063 19.20 -13.15 -20.45
C GLN A 1063 19.84 -12.89 -19.10
N GLU A 1064 21.07 -12.40 -19.02
CA GLU A 1064 21.77 -12.24 -17.73
C GLU A 1064 22.21 -10.79 -17.49
N LEU A 1065 23.20 -10.28 -18.22
CA LEU A 1065 23.93 -9.05 -17.84
C LEU A 1065 24.14 -8.04 -18.98
N GLY A 1066 23.79 -8.39 -20.22
CA GLY A 1066 23.90 -7.44 -21.34
C GLY A 1066 22.81 -6.36 -21.34
N PRO A 1067 22.96 -5.32 -22.17
CA PRO A 1067 22.07 -4.15 -22.17
C PRO A 1067 20.67 -4.38 -22.74
N LEU A 1068 20.42 -5.52 -23.40
CA LEU A 1068 19.17 -5.78 -24.11
C LEU A 1068 18.44 -6.96 -23.47
N ARG A 1069 17.15 -6.80 -23.18
CA ARG A 1069 16.26 -7.88 -22.72
C ARG A 1069 15.25 -8.25 -23.78
N ASN A 1070 15.11 -9.54 -24.04
CA ASN A 1070 14.04 -10.06 -24.88
C ASN A 1070 12.68 -10.00 -24.17
N ASN A 1071 11.66 -9.50 -24.85
CA ASN A 1071 10.27 -9.59 -24.38
C ASN A 1071 9.68 -10.98 -24.69
N PRO A 1072 8.66 -11.45 -23.93
CA PRO A 1072 8.00 -12.72 -24.23
C PRO A 1072 7.28 -12.80 -25.58
N ASP A 1073 7.13 -11.67 -26.28
CA ASP A 1073 6.60 -11.64 -27.65
C ASP A 1073 7.61 -12.12 -28.70
N GLY A 1074 8.90 -12.24 -28.36
CA GLY A 1074 9.97 -12.66 -29.26
C GLY A 1074 10.30 -11.65 -30.37
N THR A 1075 9.75 -10.44 -30.30
CA THR A 1075 9.83 -9.41 -31.34
C THR A 1075 10.31 -8.05 -30.83
N THR A 1076 10.33 -7.81 -29.52
CA THR A 1076 10.75 -6.55 -28.92
C THR A 1076 11.90 -6.70 -27.91
N LEU A 1077 12.75 -5.68 -27.86
CA LEU A 1077 13.96 -5.57 -27.04
C LEU A 1077 13.87 -4.31 -26.16
N PHE A 1078 14.02 -4.49 -24.85
CA PHE A 1078 13.97 -3.42 -23.85
C PHE A 1078 15.33 -3.21 -23.20
N GLU A 1079 15.56 -2.02 -22.64
CA GLU A 1079 16.79 -1.72 -21.91
C GLU A 1079 16.88 -2.55 -20.62
N ASN A 1080 18.02 -3.21 -20.40
CA ASN A 1080 18.40 -3.75 -19.11
C ASN A 1080 19.02 -2.63 -18.26
N ILE A 1081 18.25 -2.06 -17.33
CA ILE A 1081 18.74 -0.98 -16.45
C ILE A 1081 19.87 -1.44 -15.50
N TYR A 1082 20.05 -2.75 -15.32
CA TYR A 1082 21.10 -3.36 -14.49
C TYR A 1082 22.27 -3.93 -15.29
N ALA A 1083 22.41 -3.53 -16.56
CA ALA A 1083 23.45 -4.07 -17.43
C ALA A 1083 24.86 -3.75 -16.95
N TRP A 1084 25.80 -4.67 -17.16
CA TRP A 1084 27.19 -4.46 -16.79
C TRP A 1084 27.85 -3.34 -17.59
N ASN A 1085 27.31 -3.02 -18.78
CA ASN A 1085 27.80 -1.90 -19.55
C ASN A 1085 27.44 -0.54 -18.94
N LYS A 1086 26.75 -0.47 -17.80
CA LYS A 1086 26.63 0.77 -17.02
C LYS A 1086 27.98 1.25 -16.47
N TYR A 1087 28.95 0.34 -16.28
CA TYR A 1087 30.26 0.65 -15.66
C TYR A 1087 31.47 0.14 -16.44
N ALA A 1088 31.27 -0.65 -17.50
CA ALA A 1088 32.36 -1.25 -18.25
C ALA A 1088 32.05 -1.38 -19.75
N ASN A 1089 33.10 -1.51 -20.53
CA ASN A 1089 33.04 -1.98 -21.91
C ASN A 1089 32.88 -3.50 -21.88
N VAL A 1090 31.76 -4.06 -22.34
CA VAL A 1090 31.47 -5.50 -22.17
C VAL A 1090 31.53 -6.24 -23.50
N LEU A 1091 32.38 -7.27 -23.54
CA LEU A 1091 32.58 -8.16 -24.69
C LEU A 1091 31.95 -9.52 -24.40
N PHE A 1092 30.99 -9.91 -25.22
CA PHE A 1092 30.38 -11.24 -25.21
C PHE A 1092 30.98 -12.04 -26.35
N LEU A 1093 31.68 -13.13 -26.03
CA LEU A 1093 32.40 -13.94 -27.01
C LEU A 1093 31.79 -15.33 -27.10
N GLU A 1094 31.31 -15.72 -28.28
CA GLU A 1094 30.79 -17.07 -28.49
C GLU A 1094 31.94 -18.06 -28.72
N ALA A 1095 32.12 -18.99 -27.79
CA ALA A 1095 33.19 -19.98 -27.82
C ALA A 1095 32.70 -21.33 -27.27
N PRO A 1096 33.26 -22.46 -27.73
CA PRO A 1096 34.23 -22.62 -28.82
C PRO A 1096 33.63 -22.30 -30.21
N ARG A 1097 34.47 -22.37 -31.26
CA ARG A 1097 34.01 -22.40 -32.65
C ARG A 1097 32.87 -23.42 -32.83
N GLY A 1098 31.86 -23.12 -33.63
CA GLY A 1098 30.65 -23.94 -33.78
C GLY A 1098 29.55 -23.65 -32.75
N VAL A 1099 29.80 -22.78 -31.77
CA VAL A 1099 28.79 -22.26 -30.84
C VAL A 1099 28.20 -20.97 -31.38
N GLY A 1100 26.87 -20.90 -31.41
CA GLY A 1100 26.14 -19.72 -31.86
C GLY A 1100 26.47 -19.41 -33.33
N PHE A 1101 26.95 -18.20 -33.59
CA PHE A 1101 27.39 -17.80 -34.92
C PHE A 1101 28.86 -18.10 -35.17
N SER A 1102 29.67 -18.45 -34.17
CA SER A 1102 31.08 -18.81 -34.36
C SER A 1102 31.22 -20.05 -35.26
N TYR A 1103 32.14 -20.03 -36.23
CA TYR A 1103 32.26 -21.09 -37.23
C TYR A 1103 33.71 -21.37 -37.64
N ARG A 1104 33.90 -22.45 -38.41
CA ARG A 1104 35.13 -22.76 -39.13
C ARG A 1104 34.86 -22.69 -40.63
N SER A 1105 35.73 -22.02 -41.37
CA SER A 1105 35.63 -21.86 -42.81
C SER A 1105 35.84 -23.20 -43.53
N ASN A 1106 35.06 -23.40 -44.61
CA ASN A 1106 35.05 -24.65 -45.37
C ASN A 1106 36.27 -24.81 -46.31
N ASP A 1107 37.11 -23.79 -46.40
CA ASP A 1107 38.32 -23.71 -47.24
C ASP A 1107 39.60 -24.17 -46.51
N VAL A 1108 39.49 -24.52 -45.23
CA VAL A 1108 40.56 -25.13 -44.43
C VAL A 1108 40.23 -26.58 -44.08
N ASP A 1109 41.26 -27.42 -43.91
CA ASP A 1109 41.06 -28.81 -43.53
C ASP A 1109 40.19 -28.94 -42.26
N PRO A 1110 39.26 -29.90 -42.22
CA PRO A 1110 38.39 -30.10 -41.07
C PRO A 1110 39.22 -30.47 -39.83
N ASP A 1111 39.17 -29.60 -38.83
CA ASP A 1111 39.75 -29.84 -37.51
C ASP A 1111 38.67 -30.43 -36.60
N THR A 1112 38.88 -31.67 -36.14
CA THR A 1112 37.92 -32.39 -35.29
C THR A 1112 38.17 -32.17 -33.80
N MET A 1113 39.16 -31.37 -33.41
CA MET A 1113 39.55 -31.22 -32.01
C MET A 1113 38.70 -30.17 -31.28
N TYR A 1114 37.99 -30.59 -30.23
CA TYR A 1114 37.27 -29.71 -29.30
C TYR A 1114 37.67 -30.08 -27.88
N ASN A 1115 38.55 -29.28 -27.26
CA ASN A 1115 38.94 -29.42 -25.85
C ASN A 1115 39.24 -28.05 -25.24
N ASP A 1116 39.35 -28.00 -23.90
CA ASP A 1116 39.49 -26.73 -23.16
C ASP A 1116 40.76 -25.97 -23.54
N THR A 1117 41.88 -26.68 -23.76
CA THR A 1117 43.14 -26.07 -24.18
C THR A 1117 43.03 -25.43 -25.57
N TYR A 1118 42.40 -26.11 -26.52
CA TYR A 1118 42.17 -25.60 -27.86
C TYR A 1118 41.23 -24.39 -27.85
N THR A 1119 40.16 -24.47 -27.07
CA THR A 1119 39.19 -23.39 -26.88
C THR A 1119 39.85 -22.16 -26.25
N ALA A 1120 40.68 -22.36 -25.23
CA ALA A 1120 41.47 -21.29 -24.62
C ALA A 1120 42.41 -20.62 -25.63
N ASN A 1121 43.12 -21.40 -26.46
CA ASN A 1121 44.00 -20.85 -27.49
C ASN A 1121 43.25 -20.07 -28.57
N ASP A 1122 42.11 -20.57 -29.05
CA ASP A 1122 41.25 -19.86 -30.01
C ASP A 1122 40.72 -18.56 -29.42
N ASN A 1123 40.31 -18.57 -28.15
CA ASN A 1123 39.85 -17.38 -27.44
C ASN A 1123 40.96 -16.34 -27.26
N VAL A 1124 42.21 -16.74 -27.01
CA VAL A 1124 43.36 -15.82 -26.96
C VAL A 1124 43.57 -15.13 -28.30
N LEU A 1125 43.52 -15.89 -29.41
CA LEU A 1125 43.68 -15.33 -30.75
C LEU A 1125 42.51 -14.41 -31.13
N GLY A 1126 41.28 -14.81 -30.81
CA GLY A 1126 40.09 -13.97 -30.98
C GLY A 1126 40.19 -12.67 -30.19
N LEU A 1127 40.64 -12.71 -28.93
CA LEU A 1127 40.88 -11.51 -28.13
C LEU A 1127 41.97 -10.62 -28.74
N ALA A 1128 43.05 -11.21 -29.28
CA ALA A 1128 44.08 -10.45 -29.97
C ALA A 1128 43.50 -9.73 -31.21
N SER A 1129 42.67 -10.41 -32.00
CA SER A 1129 41.93 -9.83 -33.13
C SER A 1129 41.00 -8.70 -32.69
N PHE A 1130 40.28 -8.88 -31.58
CA PHE A 1130 39.40 -7.86 -31.01
C PHE A 1130 40.16 -6.57 -30.65
N PHE A 1131 41.26 -6.69 -29.89
CA PHE A 1131 42.06 -5.52 -29.50
C PHE A 1131 42.82 -4.87 -30.66
N GLN A 1132 43.07 -5.59 -31.76
CA GLN A 1132 43.57 -5.00 -33.00
C GLN A 1132 42.48 -4.22 -33.75
N LYS A 1133 41.23 -4.69 -33.71
CA LYS A 1133 40.07 -4.01 -34.30
C LYS A 1133 39.65 -2.76 -33.49
N PHE A 1134 39.75 -2.83 -32.17
CA PHE A 1134 39.41 -1.75 -31.23
C PHE A 1134 40.67 -1.19 -30.55
N THR A 1135 41.54 -0.53 -31.33
CA THR A 1135 42.83 -0.03 -30.84
C THR A 1135 42.72 0.96 -29.68
N ASP A 1136 41.59 1.66 -29.57
CA ASP A 1136 41.27 2.59 -28.49
C ASP A 1136 41.00 1.92 -27.13
N LEU A 1137 40.78 0.60 -27.13
CA LEU A 1137 40.63 -0.21 -25.91
C LEU A 1137 41.96 -0.80 -25.41
N GLN A 1138 43.04 -0.70 -26.18
CA GLN A 1138 44.34 -1.22 -25.76
C GLN A 1138 44.86 -0.51 -24.51
N ASN A 1139 45.63 -1.24 -23.69
CA ASN A 1139 46.23 -0.79 -22.43
C ASN A 1139 45.24 -0.44 -21.29
N ARG A 1140 43.94 -0.65 -21.50
CA ARG A 1140 42.92 -0.51 -20.44
C ARG A 1140 42.79 -1.80 -19.62
N PRO A 1141 42.38 -1.70 -18.33
CA PRO A 1141 42.17 -2.88 -17.48
C PRO A 1141 41.17 -3.85 -18.13
N PHE A 1142 41.54 -5.12 -18.22
CA PHE A 1142 40.77 -6.19 -18.84
C PHE A 1142 40.45 -7.31 -17.82
N TYR A 1143 39.19 -7.71 -17.72
CA TYR A 1143 38.71 -8.75 -16.81
C TYR A 1143 38.09 -9.92 -17.58
N ILE A 1144 38.30 -11.15 -17.12
CA ILE A 1144 37.70 -12.36 -17.70
C ILE A 1144 36.66 -12.92 -16.74
N THR A 1145 35.42 -13.09 -17.22
CA THR A 1145 34.29 -13.50 -16.39
C THR A 1145 33.42 -14.56 -17.08
N GLY A 1146 32.62 -15.28 -16.30
CA GLY A 1146 31.68 -16.29 -16.80
C GLY A 1146 31.15 -17.21 -15.70
N GLU A 1147 30.29 -18.16 -16.07
CA GLU A 1147 29.55 -19.00 -15.12
C GLU A 1147 29.57 -20.50 -15.45
N SER A 1148 29.17 -21.38 -14.52
CA SER A 1148 28.99 -22.82 -14.75
C SER A 1148 30.25 -23.50 -15.33
N TYR A 1149 30.28 -23.96 -16.59
CA TYR A 1149 31.53 -24.49 -17.19
C TYR A 1149 32.64 -23.42 -17.34
N GLY A 1150 32.32 -22.15 -17.08
CA GLY A 1150 33.27 -21.07 -16.81
C GLY A 1150 34.27 -21.40 -15.71
N GLY A 1151 33.94 -22.32 -14.79
CA GLY A 1151 34.90 -22.90 -13.84
C GLY A 1151 36.10 -23.59 -14.50
N VAL A 1152 35.96 -24.03 -15.75
CA VAL A 1152 37.03 -24.60 -16.58
C VAL A 1152 37.55 -23.57 -17.59
N TYR A 1153 36.67 -22.86 -18.31
CA TYR A 1153 37.07 -21.91 -19.36
C TYR A 1153 37.86 -20.71 -18.85
N ILE A 1154 37.50 -20.16 -17.69
CA ILE A 1154 38.15 -18.95 -17.19
C ILE A 1154 39.57 -19.24 -16.75
N PRO A 1155 39.86 -20.28 -15.92
CA PRO A 1155 41.24 -20.61 -15.57
C PRO A 1155 42.12 -20.97 -16.78
N THR A 1156 41.59 -21.76 -17.73
CA THR A 1156 42.36 -22.21 -18.89
C THR A 1156 42.68 -21.07 -19.86
N LEU A 1157 41.72 -20.19 -20.16
CA LEU A 1157 41.94 -18.98 -20.95
C LEU A 1157 42.93 -18.02 -20.26
N THR A 1158 42.76 -17.83 -18.95
CA THR A 1158 43.61 -16.93 -18.17
C THR A 1158 45.07 -17.37 -18.21
N ASP A 1159 45.34 -18.68 -18.02
CA ASP A 1159 46.68 -19.24 -18.11
C ASP A 1159 47.29 -19.06 -19.51
N ALA A 1160 46.53 -19.34 -20.58
CA ALA A 1160 46.98 -19.15 -21.96
C ALA A 1160 47.31 -17.68 -22.28
N LEU A 1161 46.46 -16.75 -21.85
CA LEU A 1161 46.66 -15.32 -22.07
C LEU A 1161 47.87 -14.77 -21.31
N ILE A 1162 48.06 -15.17 -20.05
CA ILE A 1162 49.22 -14.77 -19.24
C ILE A 1162 50.53 -15.18 -19.92
N LYS A 1163 50.61 -16.41 -20.44
CA LYS A 1163 51.78 -16.90 -21.17
C LYS A 1163 52.10 -16.03 -22.39
N GLY A 1164 51.09 -15.62 -23.15
CA GLY A 1164 51.25 -14.73 -24.31
C GLY A 1164 51.66 -13.30 -23.93
N ILE A 1165 51.15 -12.77 -22.81
CA ILE A 1165 51.56 -11.45 -22.26
C ILE A 1165 53.02 -11.51 -21.80
N GLN A 1166 53.43 -12.54 -21.06
CA GLN A 1166 54.80 -12.72 -20.56
C GLN A 1166 55.83 -12.91 -21.69
N ALA A 1167 55.43 -13.54 -22.80
CA ALA A 1167 56.24 -13.67 -24.00
C ALA A 1167 56.35 -12.35 -24.81
N GLY A 1168 55.71 -11.27 -24.38
CA GLY A 1168 55.68 -9.97 -25.07
C GLY A 1168 54.78 -9.91 -26.29
N THR A 1169 54.02 -10.98 -26.58
CA THR A 1169 53.18 -11.08 -27.79
C THR A 1169 51.90 -10.24 -27.68
N TYR A 1170 51.32 -10.15 -26.48
CA TYR A 1170 50.06 -9.43 -26.20
C TYR A 1170 50.23 -8.34 -25.14
N SER A 1171 51.38 -7.66 -25.11
CA SER A 1171 51.71 -6.67 -24.06
C SER A 1171 50.75 -5.48 -23.96
N TYR A 1172 49.91 -5.26 -24.99
CA TYR A 1172 48.87 -4.24 -25.04
C TYR A 1172 47.55 -4.66 -24.34
N ILE A 1173 47.40 -5.93 -23.94
CA ILE A 1173 46.24 -6.43 -23.18
C ILE A 1173 46.59 -6.39 -21.68
N LYS A 1174 45.95 -5.50 -20.92
CA LYS A 1174 46.23 -5.33 -19.49
C LYS A 1174 45.26 -6.16 -18.63
N LEU A 1175 45.52 -7.47 -18.53
CA LEU A 1175 44.75 -8.38 -17.67
C LEU A 1175 44.81 -7.92 -16.20
N ALA A 1176 43.65 -7.64 -15.61
CA ALA A 1176 43.49 -7.05 -14.29
C ALA A 1176 42.81 -7.98 -13.28
N GLY A 1177 42.02 -8.97 -13.72
CA GLY A 1177 41.38 -9.92 -12.82
C GLY A 1177 40.46 -10.93 -13.51
N VAL A 1178 39.95 -11.89 -12.72
CA VAL A 1178 39.01 -12.93 -13.17
C VAL A 1178 37.88 -13.10 -12.16
N ALA A 1179 36.69 -13.52 -12.61
CA ALA A 1179 35.55 -13.86 -11.74
C ALA A 1179 34.76 -15.05 -12.29
N ILE A 1180 34.34 -15.98 -11.42
CA ILE A 1180 33.65 -17.23 -11.81
C ILE A 1180 32.35 -17.38 -11.01
N GLY A 1181 31.20 -17.38 -11.68
CA GLY A 1181 29.89 -17.63 -11.07
C GLY A 1181 29.51 -19.11 -11.09
N ASN A 1182 29.15 -19.71 -9.95
CA ASN A 1182 28.64 -21.09 -9.85
C ASN A 1182 29.44 -22.13 -10.66
N GLY A 1183 30.78 -22.02 -10.64
CA GLY A 1183 31.66 -22.75 -11.56
C GLY A 1183 31.85 -24.23 -11.24
N ILE A 1184 31.93 -25.07 -12.28
CA ILE A 1184 32.41 -26.45 -12.17
C ILE A 1184 33.94 -26.43 -12.06
N LEU A 1185 34.46 -26.57 -10.84
CA LEU A 1185 35.92 -26.61 -10.58
C LEU A 1185 36.46 -28.04 -10.40
N SER A 1186 35.59 -28.99 -10.04
CA SER A 1186 35.94 -30.42 -9.91
C SER A 1186 34.70 -31.30 -10.07
N GLU A 1187 34.63 -32.03 -11.20
CA GLU A 1187 33.51 -32.92 -11.52
C GLU A 1187 33.32 -34.02 -10.47
N ILE A 1188 34.41 -34.64 -10.01
CA ILE A 1188 34.35 -35.73 -9.01
C ILE A 1188 33.76 -35.24 -7.69
N LYS A 1189 34.16 -34.05 -7.23
CA LYS A 1189 33.65 -33.49 -5.98
C LYS A 1189 32.18 -33.08 -6.10
N GLN A 1190 31.77 -32.55 -7.26
CA GLN A 1190 30.39 -32.19 -7.53
C GLN A 1190 29.48 -33.42 -7.57
N ILE A 1191 29.89 -34.49 -8.26
CA ILE A 1191 29.16 -35.76 -8.31
C ILE A 1191 29.01 -36.38 -6.91
N ASN A 1192 30.08 -36.41 -6.12
CA ASN A 1192 30.03 -36.99 -4.77
C ASN A 1192 29.09 -36.20 -3.84
N SER A 1193 29.03 -34.88 -3.96
CA SER A 1193 28.12 -34.05 -3.17
C SER A 1193 26.64 -34.24 -3.53
N ALA A 1194 26.34 -34.74 -4.74
CA ALA A 1194 24.97 -34.92 -5.21
C ALA A 1194 24.22 -35.99 -4.40
N VAL A 1195 24.91 -37.02 -3.90
CA VAL A 1195 24.29 -38.10 -3.09
C VAL A 1195 23.80 -37.56 -1.74
N SER A 1196 24.63 -36.77 -1.07
CA SER A 1196 24.22 -36.09 0.17
C SER A 1196 23.10 -35.08 -0.12
N LEU A 1197 23.22 -34.29 -1.18
CA LEU A 1197 22.20 -33.31 -1.56
C LEU A 1197 20.84 -33.98 -1.88
N THR A 1198 20.82 -35.13 -2.54
CA THR A 1198 19.58 -35.85 -2.86
C THR A 1198 18.97 -36.50 -1.63
N TYR A 1199 19.77 -36.98 -0.69
CA TYR A 1199 19.28 -37.44 0.61
C TYR A 1199 18.64 -36.30 1.42
N PHE A 1200 19.34 -35.18 1.61
CA PHE A 1200 18.83 -34.05 2.40
C PHE A 1200 17.68 -33.28 1.74
N LYS A 1201 17.58 -33.30 0.41
CA LYS A 1201 16.39 -32.83 -0.31
C LYS A 1201 15.22 -33.81 -0.25
N GLY A 1202 15.37 -34.93 0.46
CA GLY A 1202 14.39 -35.99 0.49
C GLY A 1202 14.09 -36.46 -0.92
N LEU A 1203 15.06 -36.92 -1.69
CA LEU A 1203 14.82 -37.57 -2.99
C LEU A 1203 15.05 -39.09 -2.87
N HIS A 1204 15.78 -39.52 -1.84
CA HIS A 1204 16.02 -40.91 -1.46
C HIS A 1204 15.79 -41.09 0.05
N ASP A 1205 15.36 -42.28 0.47
CA ASP A 1205 15.38 -42.71 1.86
C ASP A 1205 16.77 -43.16 2.29
N LYS A 1206 16.98 -43.35 3.59
CA LYS A 1206 18.26 -43.77 4.19
C LYS A 1206 18.67 -45.21 3.80
N ALA A 1207 17.79 -45.96 3.15
CA ALA A 1207 17.88 -47.40 2.96
C ALA A 1207 18.67 -47.82 1.71
#